data_AF-A0A9W9DTX8-F1
#
_entry.id   AF-A0A9W9DTX8-F1
#
_cell.length_a   1.000
_cell.length_b   1.000
_cell.length_c   1.000
_cell.angle_alpha   90.00
_cell.angle_beta   90.00
_cell.angle_gamma   90.00
#
_symmetry.space_group_name_H-M   'P 1'
#
loop_
_entity.id
_entity.type
_entity.pdbx_description
1 polymer ?
#
loop_
_entity_poly.entity_id
_entity_poly.type
_entity_poly.pdbx_seq_one_letter_code
_entity_poly.pdbx_strand_id
1 'polypeptide(L)'
;MANKDPMQNTALKFIQCITSPPPVIDASRPLAPEVVEALDALHSMTRKLTEISSFQTRLRLVDPNWSSIWMWLKALLQPLDAFHDPQSRISALTFDTWSRCILQVFSFMNSILIPRRTPVAEIHLFVTKLAESPESLPIFGKIWVFSFALRWPLPVHQATTQFLVVFSQIINGSHSGDAFRVAVCDACPTLTGSRILSTWSTAILDFPRWPVSSDSDCRSLMGNQALMLAATAMFIQPLPAIQEVDVLLTHMRKLWNRCLDVSPFSRDNGFGMNLLLSLEYIARFFLHFVSGGSKWMVKALDCGLLYLLAKTSAWLVLTFRRSTHSIYIVFEDIMHQLLLNVIYMPVVRRVRRNMFKVRGRDLEDYLGFGRFRELWSNLESEVYGVDACFYRTICFEKSLETVCSNESCPRKSLPGERSKLCGACRVTAYCSKSCQKRDWQAGHRISCPKICKKQSILNLEQQPMCLSGLDKFQLLFRVLIQAKSCCTEIRQHIHTQELTSSRIVIEFDLTVYPWKWIVLNQSSSARLGFLLGDFPKEQDTVIGLISPSTDIHSDYTAHPVCRATLLDPTHHLEYKWLGSQRPTLQDFANSEEDEEANDKFKTKPWSACEKCLARRLFRMNASFTPQARLRIIRASGYVLLGYYSHRFNVIASSTRGFLHATETGGPFHSQGKDFTFDSLKRKPSPTSGIGKEFRGRRVLEPPAQIQVIIAPKSSNHADDSHLRDHDPSFQGARELQW
;
A
#
# COMPACT_ATOMS: atom_id res chain seq x y z
N MET A 1 32.72 -39.78 -35.90
CA MET A 1 33.10 -38.54 -36.60
C MET A 1 31.91 -37.60 -36.57
N ALA A 2 31.96 -36.55 -35.76
CA ALA A 2 30.88 -35.58 -35.66
C ALA A 2 30.85 -34.74 -36.94
N ASN A 3 29.75 -34.85 -37.70
CA ASN A 3 29.43 -33.87 -38.74
C ASN A 3 29.27 -32.52 -38.03
N LYS A 4 30.34 -31.71 -38.00
CA LYS A 4 30.28 -30.33 -37.54
C LYS A 4 29.28 -29.64 -38.46
N ASP A 5 28.13 -29.30 -37.91
CA ASP A 5 27.05 -28.61 -38.62
C ASP A 5 27.65 -27.41 -39.38
N PRO A 6 27.67 -27.42 -40.72
CA PRO A 6 28.34 -26.39 -41.52
C PRO A 6 27.81 -24.97 -41.21
N MET A 7 26.60 -24.85 -40.65
CA MET A 7 26.05 -23.57 -40.19
C MET A 7 26.59 -23.07 -38.85
N GLN A 8 27.13 -23.93 -37.97
CA GLN A 8 27.83 -23.49 -36.75
C GLN A 8 29.11 -22.75 -37.10
N ASN A 9 29.76 -23.12 -38.21
CA ASN A 9 30.98 -22.46 -38.66
C ASN A 9 30.73 -21.03 -39.18
N THR A 10 29.65 -20.74 -39.90
CA THR A 10 29.52 -19.43 -40.59
C THR A 10 29.26 -18.25 -39.65
N ALA A 11 28.40 -18.40 -38.65
CA ALA A 11 28.07 -17.28 -37.73
C ALA A 11 29.17 -17.04 -36.68
N LEU A 12 29.80 -18.11 -36.18
CA LEU A 12 30.96 -17.99 -35.28
C LEU A 12 32.19 -17.46 -36.00
N LYS A 13 32.47 -17.93 -37.22
CA LYS A 13 33.54 -17.34 -38.05
C LYS A 13 33.24 -15.88 -38.36
N PHE A 14 31.98 -15.51 -38.58
CA PHE A 14 31.62 -14.11 -38.78
C PHE A 14 32.00 -13.25 -37.57
N ILE A 15 31.62 -13.63 -36.33
CA ILE A 15 32.02 -12.89 -35.10
C ILE A 15 33.54 -12.82 -34.93
N GLN A 16 34.25 -13.89 -35.27
CA GLN A 16 35.71 -13.93 -35.24
C GLN A 16 36.34 -13.03 -36.31
N CYS A 17 35.62 -12.75 -37.39
CA CYS A 17 36.04 -11.89 -38.49
C CYS A 17 35.57 -10.43 -38.35
N ILE A 18 34.64 -10.11 -37.45
CA ILE A 18 34.23 -8.72 -37.25
C ILE A 18 35.40 -7.97 -36.61
N THR A 19 35.87 -6.94 -37.29
CA THR A 19 36.82 -5.94 -36.76
C THR A 19 36.27 -5.29 -35.49
N SER A 20 37.11 -4.60 -34.72
CA SER A 20 36.64 -3.78 -33.60
C SER A 20 35.52 -2.83 -34.06
N PRO A 21 34.46 -2.63 -33.24
CA PRO A 21 33.40 -1.68 -33.60
C PRO A 21 33.96 -0.28 -33.80
N PRO A 22 33.34 0.55 -34.65
CA PRO A 22 33.72 1.95 -34.76
C PRO A 22 33.59 2.62 -33.38
N PRO A 23 34.50 3.55 -33.02
CA PRO A 23 34.54 4.13 -31.68
C PRO A 23 33.28 4.93 -31.32
N VAL A 24 32.56 5.44 -32.32
CA VAL A 24 31.28 6.15 -32.17
C VAL A 24 30.36 5.79 -33.33
N ILE A 25 29.16 5.33 -33.02
CA ILE A 25 28.08 5.16 -34.01
C ILE A 25 27.21 6.41 -33.99
N ASP A 26 27.36 7.26 -35.01
CA ASP A 26 26.53 8.46 -35.16
C ASP A 26 25.14 8.08 -35.71
N ALA A 27 24.17 7.96 -34.81
CA ALA A 27 22.80 7.60 -35.17
C ALA A 27 22.07 8.68 -35.99
N SER A 28 22.63 9.88 -36.13
CA SER A 28 22.07 10.93 -37.01
C SER A 28 22.41 10.73 -38.48
N ARG A 29 23.30 9.79 -38.80
CA ARG A 29 23.73 9.45 -40.16
C ARG A 29 23.25 8.03 -40.53
N PRO A 30 23.16 7.72 -41.84
CA PRO A 30 23.03 6.34 -42.28
C PRO A 30 24.10 5.46 -41.61
N LEU A 31 23.73 4.25 -41.19
CA LEU A 31 24.65 3.33 -40.55
C LEU A 31 25.80 3.00 -41.50
N ALA A 32 27.02 3.01 -40.97
CA ALA A 32 28.17 2.53 -41.71
C ALA A 32 27.96 1.05 -42.12
N PRO A 33 28.44 0.62 -43.31
CA PRO A 33 28.25 -0.75 -43.80
C PRO A 33 28.60 -1.82 -42.77
N GLU A 34 29.68 -1.61 -42.01
CA GLU A 34 30.17 -2.52 -40.98
C GLU A 34 29.17 -2.68 -39.82
N VAL A 35 28.43 -1.62 -39.48
CA VAL A 35 27.38 -1.66 -38.46
C VAL A 35 26.16 -2.42 -38.98
N VAL A 36 25.80 -2.24 -40.25
CA VAL A 36 24.70 -2.98 -40.89
C VAL A 36 25.03 -4.47 -40.93
N GLU A 37 26.24 -4.83 -41.35
CA GLU A 37 26.74 -6.20 -41.36
C GLU A 37 26.74 -6.83 -39.95
N ALA A 38 27.17 -6.08 -38.93
CA ALA A 38 27.12 -6.54 -37.54
C ALA A 38 25.67 -6.79 -37.06
N LEU A 39 24.72 -5.91 -37.42
CA LEU A 39 23.30 -6.10 -37.09
C LEU A 39 22.68 -7.30 -37.79
N ASP A 40 23.01 -7.52 -39.06
CA ASP A 40 22.51 -8.67 -39.83
C ASP A 40 23.10 -9.98 -39.30
N ALA A 41 24.35 -9.96 -38.83
CA ALA A 41 24.95 -11.09 -38.14
C ALA A 41 24.31 -11.38 -36.78
N LEU A 42 24.05 -10.35 -35.96
CA LEU A 42 23.30 -10.50 -34.70
C LEU A 42 21.90 -11.06 -34.95
N HIS A 43 21.23 -10.61 -36.02
CA HIS A 43 19.93 -11.14 -36.42
C HIS A 43 20.00 -12.63 -36.80
N SER A 44 20.98 -13.01 -37.63
CA SER A 44 21.22 -14.40 -38.03
C SER A 44 21.53 -15.29 -36.82
N MET A 45 22.35 -14.81 -35.89
CA MET A 45 22.63 -15.50 -34.62
C MET A 45 21.37 -15.65 -33.78
N THR A 46 20.57 -14.60 -33.64
CA THR A 46 19.31 -14.60 -32.88
C THR A 46 18.40 -15.72 -33.37
N ARG A 47 18.19 -15.83 -34.70
CA ARG A 47 17.43 -16.93 -35.30
C ARG A 47 17.97 -18.31 -34.92
N LYS A 48 19.28 -18.54 -35.09
CA LYS A 48 19.90 -19.83 -34.73
C LYS A 48 19.78 -20.15 -33.24
N LEU A 49 20.00 -19.16 -32.38
CA LEU A 49 19.87 -19.35 -30.93
C LEU A 49 18.43 -19.70 -30.56
N THR A 50 17.42 -19.11 -31.20
CA THR A 50 16.02 -19.47 -30.95
C THR A 50 15.67 -20.91 -31.34
N GLU A 51 16.34 -21.48 -32.34
CA GLU A 51 16.16 -22.89 -32.77
C GLU A 51 16.76 -23.90 -31.77
N ILE A 52 17.78 -23.50 -31.00
CA ILE A 52 18.46 -24.38 -30.06
C ILE A 52 17.67 -24.46 -28.74
N SER A 53 17.09 -25.60 -28.39
CA SER A 53 16.29 -25.70 -27.14
C SER A 53 17.11 -25.67 -25.84
N SER A 54 18.37 -26.12 -25.89
CA SER A 54 19.28 -26.21 -24.73
C SER A 54 20.01 -24.89 -24.47
N PHE A 55 19.83 -24.32 -23.27
CA PHE A 55 20.58 -23.12 -22.86
C PHE A 55 22.08 -23.36 -22.82
N GLN A 56 22.55 -24.48 -22.27
CA GLN A 56 23.97 -24.79 -22.23
C GLN A 56 24.60 -24.83 -23.62
N THR A 57 23.85 -25.28 -24.64
CA THR A 57 24.31 -25.24 -26.03
C THR A 57 24.37 -23.81 -26.56
N ARG A 58 23.37 -22.95 -26.26
CA ARG A 58 23.41 -21.52 -26.60
C ARG A 58 24.61 -20.82 -25.96
N LEU A 59 24.81 -21.04 -24.66
CA LEU A 59 25.92 -20.45 -23.91
C LEU A 59 27.26 -20.90 -24.47
N ARG A 60 27.47 -22.19 -24.77
CA ARG A 60 28.72 -22.68 -25.39
C ARG A 60 29.04 -22.04 -26.75
N LEU A 61 28.04 -21.56 -27.49
CA LEU A 61 28.27 -20.86 -28.75
C LEU A 61 28.70 -19.40 -28.54
N VAL A 62 28.13 -18.74 -27.52
CA VAL A 62 28.33 -17.31 -27.25
C VAL A 62 29.54 -17.06 -26.35
N ASP A 63 29.73 -17.90 -25.34
CA ASP A 63 30.68 -17.75 -24.24
C ASP A 63 32.14 -17.51 -24.71
N PRO A 64 32.68 -18.28 -25.67
CA PRO A 64 34.05 -18.10 -26.15
C PRO A 64 34.30 -16.77 -26.84
N ASN A 65 33.24 -16.13 -27.37
CA ASN A 65 33.33 -14.88 -28.12
C ASN A 65 32.68 -13.71 -27.38
N TRP A 66 32.31 -13.89 -26.11
CA TRP A 66 31.50 -12.92 -25.37
C TRP A 66 32.15 -11.53 -25.31
N SER A 67 33.47 -11.45 -25.13
CA SER A 67 34.17 -10.16 -25.10
C SER A 67 33.97 -9.36 -26.39
N SER A 68 34.18 -10.00 -27.55
CA SER A 68 33.98 -9.37 -28.86
C SER A 68 32.52 -9.02 -29.12
N ILE A 69 31.60 -9.93 -28.77
CA ILE A 69 30.15 -9.69 -28.87
C ILE A 69 29.76 -8.48 -28.01
N TRP A 70 30.21 -8.44 -26.75
CA TRP A 70 29.92 -7.36 -25.83
C TRP A 70 30.46 -6.01 -26.31
N MET A 71 31.66 -5.95 -26.91
CA MET A 71 32.16 -4.70 -27.49
C MET A 71 31.21 -4.15 -28.57
N TRP A 72 30.67 -5.01 -29.44
CA TRP A 72 29.69 -4.61 -30.45
C TRP A 72 28.34 -4.22 -29.84
N LEU A 73 27.82 -5.00 -28.88
CA LEU A 73 26.59 -4.65 -28.18
C LEU A 73 26.73 -3.30 -27.45
N LYS A 74 27.87 -3.08 -26.79
CA LYS A 74 28.22 -1.82 -26.15
C LYS A 74 28.23 -0.69 -27.17
N ALA A 75 28.95 -0.81 -28.28
CA ALA A 75 29.02 0.23 -29.31
C ALA A 75 27.64 0.55 -29.92
N LEU A 76 26.79 -0.46 -30.12
CA LEU A 76 25.41 -0.30 -30.60
C LEU A 76 24.50 0.40 -29.58
N LEU A 77 24.76 0.21 -28.29
CA LEU A 77 24.02 0.85 -27.21
C LEU A 77 24.60 2.20 -26.80
N GLN A 78 25.89 2.46 -27.01
CA GLN A 78 26.62 3.67 -26.59
C GLN A 78 26.00 4.99 -27.03
N PRO A 79 25.31 5.12 -28.19
CA PRO A 79 24.58 6.34 -28.52
C PRO A 79 23.63 6.79 -27.40
N LEU A 80 23.15 5.86 -26.57
CA LEU A 80 22.36 6.15 -25.36
C LEU A 80 23.03 7.05 -24.35
N ASP A 81 24.35 6.92 -24.22
CA ASP A 81 25.12 7.69 -23.26
C ASP A 81 25.22 9.15 -23.66
N ALA A 82 25.09 9.46 -24.96
CA ALA A 82 25.19 10.82 -25.49
C ALA A 82 23.89 11.63 -25.35
N PHE A 83 22.78 11.02 -24.90
CA PHE A 83 21.51 11.72 -24.68
C PHE A 83 21.46 12.34 -23.29
N HIS A 84 21.92 13.58 -23.18
CA HIS A 84 21.67 14.41 -21.99
C HIS A 84 20.24 14.99 -21.98
N ASP A 85 19.59 15.10 -23.16
CA ASP A 85 18.19 15.48 -23.29
C ASP A 85 17.50 14.55 -24.31
N PRO A 86 16.72 13.57 -23.84
CA PRO A 86 16.03 12.63 -24.71
C PRO A 86 15.02 13.33 -25.62
N GLN A 87 14.31 14.34 -25.12
CA GLN A 87 13.15 14.90 -25.82
C GLN A 87 13.56 15.72 -27.05
N SER A 88 14.65 16.49 -26.98
CA SER A 88 15.10 17.32 -28.10
C SER A 88 15.73 16.53 -29.25
N ARG A 89 16.29 15.35 -29.00
CA ARG A 89 16.99 14.56 -30.03
C ARG A 89 16.15 13.45 -30.66
N ILE A 90 15.07 13.00 -30.03
CA ILE A 90 14.19 11.98 -30.61
C ILE A 90 13.53 12.47 -31.90
N SER A 91 13.26 13.77 -32.03
CA SER A 91 12.74 14.36 -33.27
C SER A 91 13.77 14.44 -34.39
N ALA A 92 15.08 14.42 -34.08
CA ALA A 92 16.16 14.57 -35.03
C ALA A 92 16.72 13.24 -35.55
N LEU A 93 16.50 12.14 -34.84
CA LEU A 93 16.97 10.82 -35.23
C LEU A 93 16.00 10.15 -36.20
N THR A 94 16.54 9.42 -37.17
CA THR A 94 15.76 8.41 -37.90
C THR A 94 15.41 7.31 -36.91
N PHE A 95 14.28 7.49 -36.23
CA PHE A 95 13.71 6.58 -35.23
C PHE A 95 13.77 5.11 -35.67
N ASP A 96 13.67 4.86 -36.97
CA ASP A 96 13.80 3.56 -37.61
C ASP A 96 15.19 2.89 -37.44
N THR A 97 16.26 3.61 -37.76
CA THR A 97 17.65 3.10 -37.66
C THR A 97 17.97 2.65 -36.25
N TRP A 98 17.54 3.46 -35.29
CA TRP A 98 17.88 3.27 -33.90
C TRP A 98 17.03 2.19 -33.23
N SER A 99 15.75 2.15 -33.60
CA SER A 99 14.85 1.06 -33.28
C SER A 99 15.38 -0.28 -33.77
N ARG A 100 15.98 -0.32 -34.98
CA ARG A 100 16.63 -1.54 -35.51
C ARG A 100 17.80 -1.99 -34.64
N CYS A 101 18.71 -1.08 -34.24
CA CYS A 101 19.84 -1.43 -33.36
C CYS A 101 19.37 -2.05 -32.04
N ILE A 102 18.45 -1.38 -31.35
CA ILE A 102 17.97 -1.80 -30.03
C ILE A 102 17.16 -3.09 -30.14
N LEU A 103 16.28 -3.20 -31.14
CA LEU A 103 15.53 -4.43 -31.38
C LEU A 103 16.47 -5.62 -31.57
N GLN A 104 17.52 -5.49 -32.40
CA GLN A 104 18.43 -6.60 -32.65
C GLN A 104 19.26 -6.97 -31.42
N VAL A 105 19.77 -5.97 -30.68
CA VAL A 105 20.53 -6.20 -29.43
C VAL A 105 19.66 -6.95 -28.41
N PHE A 106 18.45 -6.47 -28.13
CA PHE A 106 17.60 -7.10 -27.12
C PHE A 106 16.98 -8.41 -27.61
N SER A 107 16.72 -8.56 -28.91
CA SER A 107 16.29 -9.85 -29.47
C SER A 107 17.38 -10.90 -29.33
N PHE A 108 18.64 -10.53 -29.59
CA PHE A 108 19.80 -11.39 -29.37
C PHE A 108 19.90 -11.80 -27.91
N MET A 109 19.84 -10.84 -26.97
CA MET A 109 19.91 -11.15 -25.54
C MET A 109 18.75 -12.03 -25.05
N ASN A 110 17.52 -11.74 -25.48
CA ASN A 110 16.34 -12.55 -25.16
C ASN A 110 16.45 -13.97 -25.75
N SER A 111 17.07 -14.12 -26.92
CA SER A 111 17.34 -15.43 -27.51
C SER A 111 18.35 -16.25 -26.70
N ILE A 112 19.11 -15.64 -25.80
CA ILE A 112 19.96 -16.38 -24.84
C ILE A 112 19.17 -16.67 -23.56
N LEU A 113 18.48 -15.66 -23.02
CA LEU A 113 17.87 -15.69 -21.69
C LEU A 113 16.54 -16.44 -21.58
N ILE A 114 15.74 -16.48 -22.66
CA ILE A 114 14.34 -16.91 -22.60
C ILE A 114 14.05 -18.21 -23.37
N PRO A 115 14.81 -19.31 -23.20
CA PRO A 115 14.31 -20.62 -23.60
C PRO A 115 13.15 -21.04 -22.70
N ARG A 116 12.14 -21.72 -23.26
CA ARG A 116 10.92 -22.15 -22.55
C ARG A 116 11.15 -23.08 -21.35
N ARG A 117 12.39 -23.53 -21.09
CA ARG A 117 12.73 -24.55 -20.08
C ARG A 117 14.13 -24.40 -19.44
N THR A 118 14.71 -23.21 -19.40
CA THR A 118 16.05 -23.07 -18.80
C THR A 118 16.00 -23.11 -17.28
N PRO A 119 16.87 -23.89 -16.63
CA PRO A 119 17.06 -23.80 -15.18
C PRO A 119 17.45 -22.37 -14.75
N VAL A 120 16.86 -21.87 -13.67
CA VAL A 120 17.14 -20.52 -13.13
C VAL A 120 18.64 -20.32 -12.86
N ALA A 121 19.35 -21.36 -12.40
CA ALA A 121 20.79 -21.30 -12.13
C ALA A 121 21.64 -21.03 -13.39
N GLU A 122 21.24 -21.57 -14.53
CA GLU A 122 21.92 -21.38 -15.81
C GLU A 122 21.72 -19.95 -16.33
N ILE A 123 20.48 -19.45 -16.27
CA ILE A 123 20.15 -18.05 -16.55
C ILE A 123 20.97 -17.11 -15.65
N HIS A 124 21.11 -17.45 -14.37
CA HIS A 124 21.90 -16.67 -13.41
C HIS A 124 23.36 -16.53 -13.83
N LEU A 125 23.99 -17.61 -14.29
CA LEU A 125 25.39 -17.57 -14.74
C LEU A 125 25.62 -16.55 -15.86
N PHE A 126 24.75 -16.54 -16.88
CA PHE A 126 24.89 -15.60 -17.99
C PHE A 126 24.60 -14.15 -17.57
N VAL A 127 23.59 -13.92 -16.74
CA VAL A 127 23.30 -12.56 -16.25
C VAL A 127 24.41 -12.03 -15.34
N THR A 128 25.02 -12.89 -14.51
CA THR A 128 26.21 -12.50 -13.73
C THR A 128 27.35 -12.10 -14.67
N LYS A 129 27.66 -12.91 -15.69
CA LYS A 129 28.69 -12.57 -16.68
C LYS A 129 28.40 -11.25 -17.41
N LEU A 130 27.14 -11.03 -17.75
CA LEU A 130 26.69 -9.80 -18.37
C LEU A 130 26.86 -8.60 -17.42
N ALA A 131 26.49 -8.74 -16.15
CA ALA A 131 26.65 -7.71 -15.13
C ALA A 131 28.12 -7.39 -14.81
N GLU A 132 29.01 -8.39 -14.91
CA GLU A 132 30.46 -8.23 -14.76
C GLU A 132 31.14 -7.61 -16.00
N SER A 133 30.43 -7.55 -17.13
CA SER A 133 30.98 -6.96 -18.36
C SER A 133 31.18 -5.45 -18.19
N PRO A 134 32.31 -4.88 -18.66
CA PRO A 134 32.61 -3.47 -18.46
C PRO A 134 31.50 -2.55 -18.95
N GLU A 135 31.08 -1.61 -18.09
CA GLU A 135 30.04 -0.60 -18.34
C GLU A 135 28.62 -1.13 -18.61
N SER A 136 28.36 -2.43 -18.42
CA SER A 136 27.03 -3.00 -18.67
C SER A 136 25.95 -2.42 -17.76
N LEU A 137 26.22 -2.29 -16.46
CA LEU A 137 25.24 -1.80 -15.48
C LEU A 137 24.83 -0.34 -15.72
N PRO A 138 25.76 0.62 -15.94
CA PRO A 138 25.40 1.98 -16.35
C PRO A 138 24.53 2.03 -17.62
N ILE A 139 24.91 1.26 -18.65
CA ILE A 139 24.18 1.23 -19.93
C ILE A 139 22.76 0.69 -19.71
N PHE A 140 22.61 -0.45 -19.03
CA PHE A 140 21.29 -1.01 -18.76
C PHE A 140 20.45 -0.14 -17.82
N GLY A 141 21.08 0.54 -16.86
CA GLY A 141 20.40 1.50 -15.98
C GLY A 141 19.78 2.66 -16.77
N LYS A 142 20.49 3.20 -17.76
CA LYS A 142 19.95 4.20 -18.68
C LYS A 142 18.84 3.63 -19.56
N ILE A 143 19.04 2.46 -20.16
CA ILE A 143 18.03 1.80 -21.01
C ILE A 143 16.74 1.55 -20.24
N TRP A 144 16.86 1.17 -18.97
CA TRP A 144 15.72 1.02 -18.08
C TRP A 144 14.90 2.30 -17.97
N VAL A 145 15.55 3.44 -17.76
CA VAL A 145 14.89 4.75 -17.70
C VAL A 145 14.29 5.14 -19.05
N PHE A 146 15.03 4.97 -20.14
CA PHE A 146 14.52 5.26 -21.48
C PHE A 146 13.32 4.41 -21.86
N SER A 147 13.28 3.16 -21.41
CA SER A 147 12.21 2.22 -21.76
C SER A 147 10.84 2.76 -21.33
N PHE A 148 10.72 3.38 -20.15
CA PHE A 148 9.46 3.99 -19.73
C PHE A 148 9.37 5.48 -20.06
N ALA A 149 10.49 6.17 -20.30
CA ALA A 149 10.46 7.60 -20.60
C ALA A 149 10.07 7.91 -22.04
N LEU A 150 10.37 7.00 -22.98
CA LEU A 150 10.17 7.23 -24.41
C LEU A 150 9.06 6.37 -25.00
N ARG A 151 8.43 6.87 -26.07
CA ARG A 151 7.49 6.10 -26.87
C ARG A 151 8.26 5.30 -27.93
N TRP A 152 8.60 4.08 -27.58
CA TRP A 152 9.27 3.13 -28.47
C TRP A 152 8.28 2.47 -29.45
N PRO A 153 8.73 2.00 -30.63
CA PRO A 153 7.94 1.06 -31.39
C PRO A 153 7.67 -0.19 -30.54
N LEU A 154 6.48 -0.75 -30.71
CA LEU A 154 6.02 -1.90 -29.92
C LEU A 154 7.04 -3.06 -29.87
N PRO A 155 7.65 -3.52 -30.99
CA PRO A 155 8.61 -4.62 -30.94
C PRO A 155 9.86 -4.30 -30.12
N VAL A 156 10.37 -3.07 -30.25
CA VAL A 156 11.55 -2.60 -29.50
C VAL A 156 11.23 -2.62 -28.02
N HIS A 157 10.11 -2.01 -27.65
CA HIS A 157 9.69 -1.92 -26.26
C HIS A 157 9.49 -3.29 -25.63
N GLN A 158 8.85 -4.22 -26.36
CA GLN A 158 8.63 -5.58 -25.89
C GLN A 158 9.96 -6.32 -25.66
N ALA A 159 10.89 -6.28 -26.63
CA ALA A 159 12.18 -6.92 -26.48
C ALA A 159 12.99 -6.34 -25.31
N THR A 160 13.06 -5.01 -25.21
CA THR A 160 13.80 -4.34 -24.15
C THR A 160 13.22 -4.60 -22.76
N THR A 161 11.90 -4.42 -22.59
CA THR A 161 11.26 -4.63 -21.27
C THR A 161 11.35 -6.07 -20.81
N GLN A 162 11.16 -7.03 -21.72
CA GLN A 162 11.26 -8.45 -21.41
C GLN A 162 12.66 -8.82 -20.91
N PHE A 163 13.70 -8.34 -21.60
CA PHE A 163 15.09 -8.55 -21.18
C PHE A 163 15.36 -7.91 -19.82
N LEU A 164 15.05 -6.62 -19.68
CA LEU A 164 15.38 -5.83 -18.50
C LEU A 164 14.70 -6.39 -17.25
N VAL A 165 13.45 -6.82 -17.37
CA VAL A 165 12.71 -7.49 -16.29
C VAL A 165 13.47 -8.72 -15.81
N VAL A 166 13.82 -9.63 -16.72
CA VAL A 166 14.55 -10.86 -16.40
C VAL A 166 15.89 -10.52 -15.77
N PHE A 167 16.66 -9.64 -16.40
CA PHE A 167 17.95 -9.15 -15.92
C PHE A 167 17.86 -8.63 -14.48
N SER A 168 16.91 -7.73 -14.21
CA SER A 168 16.72 -7.11 -12.90
C SER A 168 16.33 -8.12 -11.82
N GLN A 169 15.50 -9.12 -12.15
CA GLN A 169 15.08 -10.15 -11.20
C GLN A 169 16.25 -11.02 -10.75
N ILE A 170 17.17 -11.32 -11.66
CA ILE A 170 18.29 -12.22 -11.40
C ILE A 170 19.39 -11.54 -10.60
N ILE A 171 19.72 -10.29 -10.92
CA ILE A 171 20.74 -9.55 -10.18
C ILE A 171 20.24 -9.05 -8.82
N ASN A 172 18.92 -9.05 -8.58
CA ASN A 172 18.37 -8.57 -7.32
C ASN A 172 18.85 -9.42 -6.14
N GLY A 173 19.42 -8.77 -5.12
CA GLY A 173 20.03 -9.45 -3.97
C GLY A 173 21.53 -9.76 -4.12
N SER A 174 22.15 -9.40 -5.26
CA SER A 174 23.61 -9.43 -5.45
C SER A 174 24.22 -8.03 -5.39
N HIS A 175 25.55 -7.93 -5.22
CA HIS A 175 26.28 -6.66 -5.35
C HIS A 175 26.01 -5.96 -6.68
N SER A 176 25.89 -6.72 -7.77
CA SER A 176 25.54 -6.19 -9.09
C SER A 176 24.12 -5.61 -9.14
N GLY A 177 23.20 -6.14 -8.34
CA GLY A 177 21.85 -5.60 -8.20
C GLY A 177 21.85 -4.21 -7.56
N ASP A 178 22.70 -3.98 -6.56
CA ASP A 178 22.83 -2.67 -5.94
C ASP A 178 23.53 -1.67 -6.86
N ALA A 179 24.58 -2.08 -7.56
CA ALA A 179 25.22 -1.27 -8.61
C ALA A 179 24.26 -0.92 -9.76
N PHE A 180 23.41 -1.86 -10.18
CA PHE A 180 22.36 -1.59 -11.17
C PHE A 180 21.32 -0.59 -10.65
N ARG A 181 20.90 -0.72 -9.39
CA ARG A 181 19.98 0.23 -8.76
C ARG A 181 20.57 1.64 -8.73
N VAL A 182 21.84 1.78 -8.33
CA VAL A 182 22.57 3.05 -8.38
C VAL A 182 22.59 3.60 -9.80
N ALA A 183 22.92 2.77 -10.81
CA ALA A 183 22.91 3.19 -12.20
C ALA A 183 21.54 3.69 -12.70
N VAL A 184 20.44 3.02 -12.33
CA VAL A 184 19.08 3.48 -12.64
C VAL A 184 18.78 4.81 -11.94
N CYS A 185 19.15 4.94 -10.66
CA CYS A 185 18.97 6.17 -9.88
C CYS A 185 19.77 7.35 -10.44
N ASP A 186 21.01 7.15 -10.88
CA ASP A 186 21.85 8.20 -11.47
C ASP A 186 21.33 8.62 -12.86
N ALA A 187 20.82 7.66 -13.63
CA ALA A 187 20.22 7.92 -14.93
C ALA A 187 18.89 8.70 -14.81
N CYS A 188 18.12 8.48 -13.74
CA CYS A 188 16.79 9.06 -13.57
C CYS A 188 16.76 10.60 -13.65
N PRO A 189 17.50 11.36 -12.79
CA PRO A 189 17.55 12.82 -12.88
C PRO A 189 18.14 13.32 -14.19
N THR A 190 19.16 12.62 -14.72
CA THR A 190 19.84 13.02 -15.96
C THR A 190 18.89 12.98 -17.15
N LEU A 191 18.08 11.94 -17.26
CA LEU A 191 17.23 11.71 -18.44
C LEU A 191 15.84 12.34 -18.32
N THR A 192 15.33 12.47 -17.11
CA THR A 192 13.98 13.00 -16.89
C THR A 192 13.98 14.41 -16.29
N GLY A 193 15.15 14.96 -15.95
CA GLY A 193 15.27 16.21 -15.22
C GLY A 193 14.53 16.15 -13.88
N SER A 194 13.92 17.28 -13.50
CA SER A 194 12.99 17.35 -12.36
C SER A 194 11.62 16.74 -12.64
N ARG A 195 11.40 16.18 -13.84
CA ARG A 195 10.10 15.78 -14.37
C ARG A 195 9.85 14.27 -14.36
N ILE A 196 10.67 13.49 -13.64
CA ILE A 196 10.54 12.02 -13.59
C ILE A 196 9.12 11.55 -13.36
N LEU A 197 8.42 12.18 -12.42
CA LEU A 197 7.06 11.82 -12.08
C LEU A 197 6.09 12.17 -13.19
N SER A 198 6.25 13.30 -13.90
CA SER A 198 5.40 13.63 -15.03
C SER A 198 5.59 12.66 -16.21
N THR A 199 6.84 12.25 -16.47
CA THR A 199 7.18 11.26 -17.51
C THR A 199 6.59 9.90 -17.15
N TRP A 200 6.79 9.47 -15.91
CA TRP A 200 6.25 8.23 -15.37
C TRP A 200 4.71 8.24 -15.32
N SER A 201 4.10 9.38 -14.97
CA SER A 201 2.65 9.60 -15.03
C SER A 201 2.13 9.44 -16.45
N THR A 202 2.82 10.03 -17.41
CA THR A 202 2.46 9.94 -18.83
C THR A 202 2.55 8.50 -19.31
N ALA A 203 3.63 7.78 -18.97
CA ALA A 203 3.77 6.36 -19.29
C ALA A 203 2.61 5.52 -18.70
N ILE A 204 2.24 5.75 -17.44
CA ILE A 204 1.09 5.09 -16.82
C ILE A 204 -0.21 5.49 -17.51
N LEU A 205 -0.42 6.76 -17.87
CA LEU A 205 -1.67 7.20 -18.49
C LEU A 205 -1.82 6.71 -19.94
N ASP A 206 -0.72 6.63 -20.68
CA ASP A 206 -0.68 6.18 -22.08
C ASP A 206 -0.74 4.66 -22.23
N PHE A 207 -0.44 3.92 -21.17
CA PHE A 207 -0.51 2.45 -21.12
C PHE A 207 -1.78 1.80 -21.75
N PRO A 208 -3.02 2.36 -21.68
CA PRO A 208 -4.19 1.79 -22.37
C PRO A 208 -4.28 2.14 -23.86
N ARG A 209 -3.49 3.09 -24.34
CA ARG A 209 -3.58 3.64 -25.70
C ARG A 209 -2.64 2.96 -26.68
N TRP A 210 -1.85 1.98 -26.25
CA TRP A 210 -0.92 1.30 -27.12
C TRP A 210 -1.71 0.40 -28.06
N PRO A 211 -1.69 0.67 -29.39
CA PRO A 211 -2.38 -0.17 -30.35
C PRO A 211 -1.63 -1.50 -30.42
N VAL A 212 -2.25 -2.56 -29.93
CA VAL A 212 -1.68 -3.91 -30.05
C VAL A 212 -2.57 -4.72 -30.97
N SER A 213 -1.96 -5.31 -31.98
CA SER A 213 -2.62 -6.11 -33.02
C SER A 213 -3.14 -7.46 -32.50
N SER A 214 -2.75 -7.88 -31.30
CA SER A 214 -3.19 -9.12 -30.66
C SER A 214 -3.39 -8.96 -29.14
N ASP A 215 -4.41 -9.63 -28.58
CA ASP A 215 -4.70 -9.63 -27.14
C ASP A 215 -3.62 -10.32 -26.28
N SER A 216 -2.79 -11.18 -26.87
CA SER A 216 -1.73 -11.91 -26.13
C SER A 216 -0.49 -11.04 -25.93
N ASP A 217 -0.05 -10.34 -26.97
CA ASP A 217 1.16 -9.49 -26.90
C ASP A 217 0.92 -8.29 -25.97
N CYS A 218 -0.31 -7.76 -25.99
CA CYS A 218 -0.72 -6.65 -25.14
C CYS A 218 -0.55 -7.02 -23.67
N ARG A 219 -1.00 -8.22 -23.29
CA ARG A 219 -0.94 -8.71 -21.92
C ARG A 219 0.50 -8.87 -21.45
N SER A 220 1.34 -9.62 -22.17
CA SER A 220 2.75 -9.81 -21.79
C SER A 220 3.49 -8.47 -21.59
N LEU A 221 3.27 -7.53 -22.51
CA LEU A 221 3.87 -6.22 -22.44
C LEU A 221 3.38 -5.41 -21.23
N MET A 222 2.07 -5.43 -20.96
CA MET A 222 1.49 -4.77 -19.80
C MET A 222 2.11 -5.29 -18.50
N GLY A 223 2.33 -6.60 -18.38
CA GLY A 223 3.00 -7.20 -17.23
C GLY A 223 4.44 -6.70 -17.08
N ASN A 224 5.23 -6.70 -18.16
CA ASN A 224 6.63 -6.26 -18.10
C ASN A 224 6.76 -4.76 -17.79
N GLN A 225 5.94 -3.93 -18.43
CA GLN A 225 5.88 -2.49 -18.16
C GLN A 225 5.46 -2.20 -16.73
N ALA A 226 4.41 -2.86 -16.23
CA ALA A 226 3.95 -2.66 -14.85
C ALA A 226 5.04 -3.05 -13.85
N LEU A 227 5.73 -4.16 -14.11
CA LEU A 227 6.85 -4.60 -13.29
C LEU A 227 8.01 -3.58 -13.33
N MET A 228 8.38 -3.09 -14.51
CA MET A 228 9.44 -2.08 -14.62
C MET A 228 9.07 -0.79 -13.88
N LEU A 229 7.85 -0.29 -14.06
CA LEU A 229 7.39 0.92 -13.36
C LEU A 229 7.38 0.72 -11.84
N ALA A 230 6.96 -0.46 -11.37
CA ALA A 230 6.95 -0.82 -9.96
C ALA A 230 8.37 -0.95 -9.37
N ALA A 231 9.27 -1.65 -10.08
CA ALA A 231 10.66 -1.79 -9.68
C ALA A 231 11.42 -0.46 -9.70
N THR A 232 11.17 0.40 -10.70
CA THR A 232 11.76 1.76 -10.76
C THR A 232 11.44 2.55 -9.50
N ALA A 233 10.18 2.52 -9.05
CA ALA A 233 9.79 3.25 -7.86
C ALA A 233 10.36 2.66 -6.57
N MET A 234 10.73 1.37 -6.57
CA MET A 234 11.49 0.76 -5.48
C MET A 234 12.96 1.21 -5.47
N PHE A 235 13.52 1.59 -6.63
CA PHE A 235 14.91 2.03 -6.75
C PHE A 235 15.08 3.49 -6.31
N ILE A 236 14.10 4.36 -6.58
CA ILE A 236 14.14 5.79 -6.23
C ILE A 236 13.92 6.01 -4.72
N GLN A 237 14.88 5.60 -3.88
CA GLN A 237 14.94 5.94 -2.46
C GLN A 237 16.02 7.01 -2.20
N PRO A 238 15.81 7.97 -1.27
CA PRO A 238 14.71 8.03 -0.31
C PRO A 238 13.51 8.90 -0.78
N LEU A 239 12.33 8.26 -0.82
CA LEU A 239 11.01 8.87 -1.11
C LEU A 239 10.53 10.03 -0.22
N PRO A 240 10.97 10.22 1.05
CA PRO A 240 10.47 11.28 1.93
C PRO A 240 10.69 12.72 1.43
N ALA A 241 11.68 12.94 0.55
CA ALA A 241 11.98 14.27 0.00
C ALA A 241 11.11 14.65 -1.21
N ILE A 242 10.29 13.73 -1.72
CA ILE A 242 9.53 13.95 -2.94
C ILE A 242 8.27 14.78 -2.60
N GLN A 243 8.26 16.05 -3.01
CA GLN A 243 7.08 16.93 -2.86
C GLN A 243 5.82 16.37 -3.54
N GLU A 244 5.99 15.41 -4.45
CA GLU A 244 4.95 14.79 -5.27
C GLU A 244 4.57 13.35 -4.85
N VAL A 245 4.83 12.93 -3.61
CA VAL A 245 4.46 11.58 -3.13
C VAL A 245 2.99 11.25 -3.40
N ASP A 246 2.08 12.20 -3.23
CA ASP A 246 0.64 11.97 -3.46
C ASP A 246 0.34 11.59 -4.92
N VAL A 247 1.08 12.17 -5.86
CA VAL A 247 1.00 11.87 -7.30
C VAL A 247 1.51 10.45 -7.55
N LEU A 248 2.66 10.12 -6.99
CA LEU A 248 3.28 8.79 -7.10
C LEU A 248 2.38 7.68 -6.54
N LEU A 249 1.84 7.85 -5.32
CA LEU A 249 0.91 6.88 -4.72
C LEU A 249 -0.37 6.72 -5.55
N THR A 250 -0.89 7.83 -6.10
CA THR A 250 -2.08 7.80 -6.97
C THR A 250 -1.81 7.00 -8.25
N HIS A 251 -0.62 7.16 -8.82
CA HIS A 251 -0.21 6.42 -10.02
C HIS A 251 0.05 4.94 -9.73
N MET A 252 0.69 4.60 -8.60
CA MET A 252 0.83 3.21 -8.18
C MET A 252 -0.52 2.55 -7.94
N ARG A 253 -1.48 3.25 -7.32
CA ARG A 253 -2.86 2.77 -7.21
C ARG A 253 -3.49 2.49 -8.58
N LYS A 254 -3.31 3.39 -9.55
CA LYS A 254 -3.85 3.22 -10.91
C LYS A 254 -3.21 2.01 -11.59
N LEU A 255 -1.89 1.87 -11.48
CA LEU A 255 -1.15 0.73 -12.02
C LEU A 255 -1.64 -0.58 -11.39
N TRP A 256 -1.76 -0.62 -10.06
CA TRP A 256 -2.29 -1.78 -9.34
C TRP A 256 -3.69 -2.17 -9.83
N ASN A 257 -4.63 -1.21 -9.89
CA ASN A 257 -5.98 -1.51 -10.37
C ASN A 257 -5.99 -2.07 -11.78
N ARG A 258 -5.17 -1.53 -12.67
CA ARG A 258 -5.08 -2.01 -14.05
C ARG A 258 -4.53 -3.42 -14.12
N CYS A 259 -3.52 -3.76 -13.34
CA CYS A 259 -3.05 -5.14 -13.23
C CYS A 259 -4.18 -6.10 -12.85
N LEU A 260 -5.08 -5.68 -11.95
CA LEU A 260 -6.22 -6.48 -11.51
C LEU A 260 -7.39 -6.52 -12.51
N ASP A 261 -7.47 -5.55 -13.41
CA ASP A 261 -8.51 -5.49 -14.45
C ASP A 261 -8.14 -6.36 -15.65
N VAL A 262 -6.88 -6.82 -15.77
CA VAL A 262 -6.49 -7.75 -16.83
C VAL A 262 -7.06 -9.14 -16.54
N SER A 263 -7.89 -9.63 -17.47
CA SER A 263 -8.51 -10.95 -17.37
C SER A 263 -7.43 -12.04 -17.30
N PRO A 264 -7.45 -12.86 -16.25
CA PRO A 264 -6.42 -13.86 -16.02
C PRO A 264 -6.62 -15.14 -16.86
N PHE A 265 -7.75 -15.31 -17.54
CA PHE A 265 -8.14 -16.54 -18.23
C PHE A 265 -7.37 -16.82 -19.54
N SER A 266 -6.26 -16.13 -19.77
CA SER A 266 -5.34 -16.52 -20.84
C SER A 266 -4.70 -17.87 -20.48
N ARG A 267 -4.79 -18.85 -21.39
CA ARG A 267 -4.13 -20.17 -21.26
C ARG A 267 -2.59 -20.08 -21.26
N ASP A 268 -2.02 -18.90 -21.47
CA ASP A 268 -0.57 -18.71 -21.47
C ASP A 268 0.00 -18.58 -20.05
N ASN A 269 0.66 -19.63 -19.58
CA ASN A 269 1.24 -19.74 -18.23
C ASN A 269 2.30 -18.67 -17.92
N GLY A 270 2.95 -18.09 -18.94
CA GLY A 270 4.00 -17.07 -18.73
C GLY A 270 3.46 -15.71 -18.29
N PHE A 271 2.30 -15.30 -18.83
CA PHE A 271 1.74 -13.99 -18.57
C PHE A 271 1.32 -13.79 -17.10
N GLY A 272 0.72 -14.81 -16.49
CA GLY A 272 0.26 -14.75 -15.10
C GLY A 272 1.38 -14.45 -14.11
N MET A 273 2.60 -14.92 -14.37
CA MET A 273 3.75 -14.72 -13.49
C MET A 273 4.25 -13.28 -13.48
N ASN A 274 4.40 -12.63 -14.65
CA ASN A 274 4.86 -11.24 -14.70
C ASN A 274 3.85 -10.28 -14.07
N LEU A 275 2.55 -10.57 -14.23
CA LEU A 275 1.50 -9.81 -13.57
C LEU A 275 1.53 -9.99 -12.04
N LEU A 276 1.70 -11.22 -11.57
CA LEU A 276 1.83 -11.53 -10.14
C LEU A 276 3.06 -10.84 -9.53
N LEU A 277 4.20 -10.89 -10.23
CA LEU A 277 5.41 -10.18 -9.83
C LEU A 277 5.20 -8.67 -9.82
N SER A 278 4.54 -8.10 -10.83
CA SER A 278 4.17 -6.68 -10.84
C SER A 278 3.37 -6.29 -9.60
N LEU A 279 2.34 -7.07 -9.27
CA LEU A 279 1.52 -6.85 -8.07
C LEU A 279 2.35 -6.97 -6.79
N GLU A 280 3.28 -7.92 -6.72
CA GLU A 280 4.19 -8.09 -5.59
C GLU A 280 5.12 -6.89 -5.42
N TYR A 281 5.71 -6.35 -6.51
CA TYR A 281 6.55 -5.15 -6.46
C TYR A 281 5.74 -3.90 -6.07
N ILE A 282 4.53 -3.74 -6.61
CA ILE A 282 3.65 -2.62 -6.22
C ILE A 282 3.28 -2.75 -4.73
N ALA A 283 2.99 -3.97 -4.25
CA ALA A 283 2.72 -4.20 -2.83
C ALA A 283 3.95 -3.87 -1.98
N ARG A 284 5.17 -4.27 -2.38
CA ARG A 284 6.41 -3.91 -1.69
C ARG A 284 6.65 -2.40 -1.66
N PHE A 285 6.29 -1.70 -2.74
CA PHE A 285 6.31 -0.24 -2.76
C PHE A 285 5.40 0.32 -1.66
N PHE A 286 4.15 -0.14 -1.57
CA PHE A 286 3.28 0.27 -0.48
C PHE A 286 3.79 -0.15 0.90
N LEU A 287 4.41 -1.33 1.03
CA LEU A 287 5.06 -1.79 2.26
C LEU A 287 6.11 -0.79 2.73
N HIS A 288 7.00 -0.35 1.84
CA HIS A 288 8.01 0.65 2.17
C HIS A 288 7.38 1.96 2.67
N PHE A 289 6.30 2.42 2.02
CA PHE A 289 5.57 3.60 2.49
C PHE A 289 4.94 3.42 3.87
N VAL A 290 4.27 2.29 4.11
CA VAL A 290 3.60 2.07 5.40
C VAL A 290 4.59 1.86 6.54
N SER A 291 5.77 1.32 6.26
CA SER A 291 6.87 1.20 7.22
C SER A 291 7.51 2.55 7.57
N GLY A 292 7.31 3.59 6.75
CA GLY A 292 7.80 4.95 7.04
C GLY A 292 7.06 5.66 8.19
N GLY A 293 6.03 5.04 8.77
CA GLY A 293 5.25 5.57 9.89
C GLY A 293 3.87 6.10 9.52
N SER A 294 3.16 6.62 10.52
CA SER A 294 1.71 6.87 10.45
C SER A 294 1.28 7.92 9.42
N LYS A 295 2.14 8.91 9.12
CA LYS A 295 1.89 9.93 8.09
C LYS A 295 1.77 9.27 6.71
N TRP A 296 2.72 8.43 6.35
CA TRP A 296 2.76 7.73 5.07
C TRP A 296 1.69 6.64 5.00
N MET A 297 1.45 5.94 6.12
CA MET A 297 0.32 5.02 6.28
C MET A 297 -1.02 5.67 5.92
N VAL A 298 -1.27 6.88 6.45
CA VAL A 298 -2.49 7.64 6.14
C VAL A 298 -2.61 7.93 4.65
N LYS A 299 -1.52 8.33 3.99
CA LYS A 299 -1.49 8.60 2.55
C LYS A 299 -1.75 7.34 1.72
N ALA A 300 -1.11 6.22 2.08
CA ALA A 300 -1.34 4.93 1.45
C ALA A 300 -2.81 4.47 1.58
N LEU A 301 -3.40 4.63 2.77
CA LEU A 301 -4.81 4.31 3.00
C LEU A 301 -5.76 5.28 2.29
N ASP A 302 -5.45 6.58 2.20
CA ASP A 302 -6.24 7.53 1.42
C ASP A 302 -6.17 7.18 -0.09
N CYS A 303 -5.09 6.53 -0.54
CA CYS A 303 -4.96 5.91 -1.85
C CYS A 303 -5.65 4.54 -1.99
N GLY A 304 -6.38 4.06 -0.98
CA GLY A 304 -7.17 2.85 -1.11
C GLY A 304 -6.41 1.55 -0.86
N LEU A 305 -5.27 1.57 -0.17
CA LEU A 305 -4.42 0.40 0.07
C LEU A 305 -5.21 -0.87 0.48
N LEU A 306 -6.01 -0.81 1.55
CA LEU A 306 -6.80 -1.96 2.00
C LEU A 306 -7.81 -2.47 0.96
N TYR A 307 -8.39 -1.57 0.16
CA TYR A 307 -9.24 -1.97 -0.96
C TYR A 307 -8.45 -2.71 -2.04
N LEU A 308 -7.23 -2.27 -2.35
CA LEU A 308 -6.36 -2.95 -3.32
C LEU A 308 -5.91 -4.32 -2.81
N LEU A 309 -5.55 -4.45 -1.54
CA LEU A 309 -5.19 -5.73 -0.92
C LEU A 309 -6.35 -6.73 -1.01
N ALA A 310 -7.56 -6.31 -0.61
CA ALA A 310 -8.75 -7.16 -0.69
C ALA A 310 -9.12 -7.51 -2.13
N LYS A 311 -9.10 -6.53 -3.05
CA LYS A 311 -9.35 -6.77 -4.49
C LYS A 311 -8.34 -7.75 -5.07
N THR A 312 -7.07 -7.64 -4.69
CA THR A 312 -6.01 -8.55 -5.15
C THR A 312 -6.20 -9.94 -4.57
N SER A 313 -6.49 -10.06 -3.27
CA SER A 313 -6.77 -11.36 -2.65
C SER A 313 -7.94 -12.06 -3.35
N ALA A 314 -9.01 -11.32 -3.64
CA ALA A 314 -10.14 -11.85 -4.41
C ALA A 314 -9.72 -12.31 -5.81
N TRP A 315 -8.96 -11.49 -6.52
CA TRP A 315 -8.43 -11.84 -7.84
C TRP A 315 -7.53 -13.08 -7.79
N LEU A 316 -6.66 -13.21 -6.78
CA LEU A 316 -5.79 -14.37 -6.60
C LEU A 316 -6.60 -15.64 -6.34
N VAL A 317 -7.61 -15.59 -5.46
CA VAL A 317 -8.48 -16.74 -5.14
C VAL A 317 -9.25 -17.20 -6.39
N LEU A 318 -9.74 -16.27 -7.21
CA LEU A 318 -10.48 -16.59 -8.42
C LEU A 318 -9.58 -17.09 -9.56
N THR A 319 -8.31 -16.70 -9.56
CA THR A 319 -7.39 -16.95 -10.68
C THR A 319 -6.43 -18.11 -10.44
N PHE A 320 -5.74 -18.12 -9.30
CA PHE A 320 -4.60 -18.98 -9.05
C PHE A 320 -4.97 -20.04 -8.03
N ARG A 321 -4.97 -21.31 -8.46
CA ARG A 321 -5.33 -22.41 -7.56
C ARG A 321 -4.20 -22.88 -6.65
N ARG A 322 -2.90 -22.65 -6.96
CA ARG A 322 -1.81 -23.39 -6.25
C ARG A 322 -0.46 -22.71 -5.96
N SER A 323 -0.20 -21.42 -6.19
CA SER A 323 1.15 -20.87 -5.84
C SER A 323 1.23 -19.34 -5.76
N THR A 324 0.51 -18.70 -4.84
CA THR A 324 0.57 -17.24 -4.63
C THR A 324 1.15 -16.87 -3.27
N HIS A 325 1.98 -17.74 -2.68
CA HIS A 325 2.46 -17.54 -1.32
C HIS A 325 3.33 -16.28 -1.17
N SER A 326 4.16 -15.96 -2.18
CA SER A 326 5.09 -14.81 -2.12
C SER A 326 4.38 -13.46 -1.94
N ILE A 327 3.30 -13.21 -2.68
CA ILE A 327 2.55 -11.96 -2.56
C ILE A 327 1.79 -11.86 -1.23
N TYR A 328 1.32 -12.99 -0.68
CA TYR A 328 0.67 -13.00 0.63
C TYR A 328 1.63 -12.65 1.76
N ILE A 329 2.91 -13.01 1.67
CA ILE A 329 3.94 -12.58 2.64
C ILE A 329 4.00 -11.05 2.69
N VAL A 330 4.06 -10.39 1.52
CA VAL A 330 4.07 -8.92 1.45
C VAL A 330 2.77 -8.32 2.00
N PHE A 331 1.63 -8.99 1.78
CA PHE A 331 0.35 -8.54 2.33
C PHE A 331 0.32 -8.66 3.86
N GLU A 332 0.81 -9.76 4.40
CA GLU A 332 0.94 -9.97 5.84
C GLU A 332 1.82 -8.89 6.47
N ASP A 333 2.95 -8.56 5.86
CA ASP A 333 3.84 -7.50 6.33
C ASP A 333 3.13 -6.13 6.33
N ILE A 334 2.39 -5.80 5.26
CA ILE A 334 1.59 -4.56 5.20
C ILE A 334 0.53 -4.54 6.31
N MET A 335 -0.15 -5.65 6.53
CA MET A 335 -1.18 -5.78 7.58
C MET A 335 -0.57 -5.67 8.99
N HIS A 336 0.62 -6.23 9.20
CA HIS A 336 1.34 -6.08 10.45
C HIS A 336 1.72 -4.61 10.68
N GLN A 337 2.23 -3.91 9.68
CA GLN A 337 2.50 -2.47 9.75
C GLN A 337 1.22 -1.67 10.04
N LEU A 338 0.09 -2.04 9.43
CA LEU A 338 -1.20 -1.41 9.73
C LEU A 338 -1.60 -1.58 11.20
N LEU A 339 -1.48 -2.79 11.74
CA LEU A 339 -1.78 -3.11 13.14
C LEU A 339 -0.88 -2.32 14.10
N LEU A 340 0.42 -2.22 13.83
CA LEU A 340 1.34 -1.39 14.61
C LEU A 340 0.92 0.10 14.61
N ASN A 341 0.37 0.58 13.49
CA ASN A 341 -0.02 1.98 13.33
C ASN A 341 -1.48 2.28 13.70
N VAL A 342 -2.31 1.30 14.09
CA VAL A 342 -3.68 1.61 14.57
C VAL A 342 -3.71 2.33 15.91
N ILE A 343 -2.57 2.47 16.60
CA ILE A 343 -2.45 3.40 17.75
C ILE A 343 -2.77 4.85 17.36
N TYR A 344 -2.52 5.22 16.11
CA TYR A 344 -2.76 6.56 15.60
C TYR A 344 -4.19 6.71 15.07
N MET A 345 -4.98 7.60 15.67
CA MET A 345 -6.37 7.80 15.25
C MET A 345 -6.55 8.23 13.78
N PRO A 346 -5.67 9.06 13.18
CA PRO A 346 -5.72 9.32 11.75
C PRO A 346 -5.75 8.01 10.92
N VAL A 347 -4.93 7.02 11.29
CA VAL A 347 -4.85 5.71 10.65
C VAL A 347 -6.16 4.94 10.85
N VAL A 348 -6.64 4.79 12.10
CA VAL A 348 -7.91 4.09 12.40
C VAL A 348 -9.08 4.61 11.56
N ARG A 349 -9.21 5.95 11.46
CA ARG A 349 -10.28 6.58 10.65
C ARG A 349 -10.17 6.23 9.18
N ARG A 350 -8.95 6.14 8.65
CA ARG A 350 -8.67 5.76 7.26
C ARG A 350 -8.93 4.27 7.03
N VAL A 351 -8.48 3.41 7.95
CA VAL A 351 -8.74 1.97 7.91
C VAL A 351 -10.23 1.71 7.85
N ARG A 352 -11.01 2.28 8.79
CA ARG A 352 -12.48 2.13 8.83
C ARG A 352 -13.16 2.54 7.52
N ARG A 353 -12.76 3.70 6.95
CA ARG A 353 -13.30 4.17 5.67
C ARG A 353 -12.98 3.20 4.52
N ASN A 354 -11.81 2.56 4.54
CA ASN A 354 -11.45 1.58 3.53
C ASN A 354 -12.17 0.24 3.74
N MET A 355 -12.25 -0.27 4.97
CA MET A 355 -12.99 -1.50 5.28
C MET A 355 -14.46 -1.39 4.86
N PHE A 356 -15.09 -0.23 5.09
CA PHE A 356 -16.44 0.02 4.60
C PHE A 356 -16.57 -0.12 3.08
N LYS A 357 -15.57 0.32 2.30
CA LYS A 357 -15.55 0.16 0.83
C LYS A 357 -15.34 -1.31 0.42
N VAL A 358 -14.57 -2.06 1.19
CA VAL A 358 -14.30 -3.49 0.96
C VAL A 358 -15.59 -4.29 1.19
N ARG A 359 -16.29 -4.04 2.29
CA ARG A 359 -17.62 -4.62 2.58
C ARG A 359 -18.67 -4.27 1.57
N GLY A 360 -18.74 -3.00 1.17
CA GLY A 360 -19.72 -2.55 0.18
C GLY A 360 -19.55 -3.16 -1.22
N ARG A 361 -18.54 -4.01 -1.42
CA ARG A 361 -18.26 -4.73 -2.68
C ARG A 361 -18.07 -6.24 -2.47
N ASP A 362 -18.44 -6.75 -1.30
CA ASP A 362 -18.37 -8.17 -0.94
C ASP A 362 -16.96 -8.79 -1.13
N LEU A 363 -15.91 -7.99 -0.97
CA LEU A 363 -14.54 -8.45 -1.13
C LEU A 363 -14.00 -9.21 0.10
N GLU A 364 -14.66 -9.08 1.26
CA GLU A 364 -14.24 -9.77 2.50
C GLU A 364 -14.38 -11.29 2.40
N ASP A 365 -15.36 -11.78 1.64
CA ASP A 365 -15.60 -13.22 1.46
C ASP A 365 -14.48 -13.92 0.69
N TYR A 366 -13.67 -13.14 -0.04
CA TYR A 366 -12.55 -13.63 -0.84
C TYR A 366 -11.18 -13.29 -0.26
N LEU A 367 -11.12 -12.75 0.95
CA LEU A 367 -9.87 -12.68 1.69
C LEU A 367 -9.42 -14.12 1.90
N GLY A 368 -8.31 -14.48 1.26
CA GLY A 368 -7.80 -15.86 1.18
C GLY A 368 -7.66 -16.54 2.55
N PHE A 369 -7.25 -17.79 2.56
CA PHE A 369 -7.08 -18.53 3.82
C PHE A 369 -5.73 -18.21 4.49
N GLY A 370 -5.61 -18.53 5.77
CA GLY A 370 -4.36 -18.44 6.52
C GLY A 370 -4.14 -17.10 7.24
N ARG A 371 -2.87 -16.76 7.45
CA ARG A 371 -2.43 -15.67 8.33
C ARG A 371 -2.89 -14.29 7.88
N PHE A 372 -2.98 -14.03 6.57
CA PHE A 372 -3.54 -12.76 6.07
C PHE A 372 -4.98 -12.50 6.57
N ARG A 373 -5.85 -13.52 6.58
CA ARG A 373 -7.24 -13.40 7.07
C ARG A 373 -7.32 -13.26 8.59
N GLU A 374 -6.43 -13.91 9.32
CA GLU A 374 -6.28 -13.70 10.76
C GLU A 374 -5.89 -12.25 11.06
N LEU A 375 -4.85 -11.73 10.39
CA LEU A 375 -4.42 -10.33 10.54
C LEU A 375 -5.53 -9.34 10.16
N TRP A 376 -6.32 -9.64 9.13
CA TRP A 376 -7.50 -8.84 8.78
C TRP A 376 -8.53 -8.82 9.91
N SER A 377 -8.84 -9.99 10.48
CA SER A 377 -9.80 -10.11 11.59
C SER A 377 -9.30 -9.38 12.84
N ASN A 378 -8.00 -9.45 13.12
CA ASN A 378 -7.38 -8.68 14.20
C ASN A 378 -7.50 -7.18 13.94
N LEU A 379 -7.20 -6.72 12.71
CA LEU A 379 -7.34 -5.32 12.34
C LEU A 379 -8.79 -4.83 12.48
N GLU A 380 -9.75 -5.67 12.11
CA GLU A 380 -11.17 -5.41 12.30
C GLU A 380 -11.52 -5.21 13.78
N SER A 381 -11.12 -6.18 14.61
CA SER A 381 -11.35 -6.15 16.06
C SER A 381 -10.76 -4.89 16.68
N GLU A 382 -9.53 -4.53 16.32
CA GLU A 382 -8.83 -3.34 16.80
C GLU A 382 -9.53 -2.02 16.40
N VAL A 383 -10.06 -1.94 15.18
CA VAL A 383 -10.67 -0.71 14.67
C VAL A 383 -12.07 -0.52 15.22
N TYR A 384 -12.87 -1.58 15.30
CA TYR A 384 -14.25 -1.49 15.78
C TYR A 384 -14.39 -1.62 17.30
N GLY A 385 -13.50 -2.36 17.96
CA GLY A 385 -13.46 -2.48 19.42
C GLY A 385 -13.11 -1.16 20.11
N VAL A 386 -12.15 -0.42 19.56
CA VAL A 386 -11.71 0.86 20.13
C VAL A 386 -12.77 1.95 19.94
N ASP A 387 -13.46 1.99 18.80
CA ASP A 387 -14.45 3.03 18.51
C ASP A 387 -15.63 3.02 19.50
N ALA A 388 -16.11 1.85 19.90
CA ALA A 388 -17.25 1.75 20.82
C ALA A 388 -16.94 2.32 22.20
N CYS A 389 -15.71 2.12 22.68
CA CYS A 389 -15.27 2.57 24.00
C CYS A 389 -14.77 4.02 23.96
N PHE A 390 -13.89 4.33 23.01
CA PHE A 390 -13.21 5.63 22.93
C PHE A 390 -14.13 6.79 22.51
N TYR A 391 -14.97 6.61 21.48
CA TYR A 391 -15.93 7.66 21.12
C TYR A 391 -16.96 7.88 22.23
N ARG A 392 -17.28 6.86 23.04
CA ARG A 392 -18.12 7.08 24.21
C ARG A 392 -17.41 7.96 25.22
N THR A 393 -16.15 7.71 25.56
CA THR A 393 -15.44 8.46 26.61
C THR A 393 -15.06 9.88 26.18
N ILE A 394 -14.39 10.05 25.04
CA ILE A 394 -13.92 11.39 24.61
C ILE A 394 -15.06 12.27 24.12
N CYS A 395 -15.97 11.74 23.31
CA CYS A 395 -17.10 12.57 22.91
C CYS A 395 -17.93 12.93 24.13
N PHE A 396 -17.98 12.09 25.17
CA PHE A 396 -18.63 12.47 26.41
C PHE A 396 -17.90 13.64 27.09
N GLU A 397 -16.62 13.52 27.44
CA GLU A 397 -15.86 14.59 28.13
C GLU A 397 -15.84 15.92 27.36
N LYS A 398 -15.41 15.90 26.08
CA LYS A 398 -15.43 17.13 25.29
C LYS A 398 -16.84 17.66 25.05
N SER A 399 -17.86 16.79 25.05
CA SER A 399 -19.24 17.27 24.93
C SER A 399 -19.81 17.89 26.20
N LEU A 400 -19.28 17.51 27.35
CA LEU A 400 -19.66 18.08 28.64
C LEU A 400 -19.06 19.48 28.81
N GLU A 401 -17.88 19.71 28.25
CA GLU A 401 -17.19 21.00 28.37
C GLU A 401 -17.60 22.03 27.30
N THR A 402 -18.13 21.60 26.15
CA THR A 402 -18.33 22.49 25.00
C THR A 402 -19.78 22.92 24.80
N VAL A 403 -19.98 24.24 24.94
CA VAL A 403 -21.20 24.94 24.52
C VAL A 403 -21.40 24.79 23.00
N CYS A 404 -22.66 24.66 22.57
CA CYS A 404 -23.00 24.61 21.16
C CYS A 404 -22.46 25.85 20.40
N SER A 405 -21.66 25.60 19.37
CA SER A 405 -21.03 26.64 18.54
C SER A 405 -22.01 27.37 17.62
N ASN A 406 -23.20 26.82 17.37
CA ASN A 406 -24.24 27.53 16.63
C ASN A 406 -24.73 28.73 17.46
N GLU A 407 -24.46 29.94 16.99
CA GLU A 407 -24.80 31.16 17.72
C GLU A 407 -26.30 31.32 17.96
N SER A 408 -27.12 30.84 17.03
CA SER A 408 -28.58 30.83 17.13
C SER A 408 -29.12 29.61 17.88
N CYS A 409 -28.31 28.92 18.68
CA CYS A 409 -28.76 27.78 19.47
C CYS A 409 -29.51 28.25 20.72
N PRO A 410 -30.80 27.88 20.91
CA PRO A 410 -31.53 28.24 22.13
C PRO A 410 -31.01 27.50 23.38
N ARG A 411 -30.20 26.44 23.20
CA ARG A 411 -29.59 25.65 24.29
C ARG A 411 -28.12 26.00 24.54
N LYS A 412 -27.67 27.19 24.15
CA LYS A 412 -26.25 27.60 24.25
C LYS A 412 -25.73 27.65 25.70
N SER A 413 -26.60 27.79 26.69
CA SER A 413 -26.23 27.95 28.11
C SER A 413 -26.25 26.67 28.94
N LEU A 414 -26.62 25.51 28.38
CA LEU A 414 -26.75 24.25 29.14
C LEU A 414 -25.68 23.25 28.70
N PRO A 415 -24.57 23.10 29.46
CA PRO A 415 -23.73 21.91 29.36
C PRO A 415 -24.56 20.73 29.86
N GLY A 416 -25.00 19.83 28.97
CA GLY A 416 -25.92 18.78 29.44
C GLY A 416 -26.34 17.68 28.49
N GLU A 417 -26.15 17.77 27.17
CA GLU A 417 -26.48 16.66 26.27
C GLU A 417 -25.46 16.54 25.14
N ARG A 418 -24.93 15.31 24.97
CA ARG A 418 -23.94 14.87 23.97
C ARG A 418 -23.86 15.78 22.73
N SER A 419 -23.00 16.79 22.80
CA SER A 419 -22.68 17.63 21.65
C SER A 419 -21.88 16.83 20.61
N LYS A 420 -22.29 17.00 19.35
CA LYS A 420 -21.74 16.40 18.15
C LYS A 420 -20.69 17.34 17.59
N LEU A 421 -19.47 16.87 17.40
CA LEU A 421 -18.42 17.65 16.76
C LEU A 421 -18.66 17.76 15.24
N CYS A 422 -18.18 18.85 14.63
CA CYS A 422 -18.13 18.96 13.18
C CYS A 422 -17.33 17.80 12.58
N GLY A 423 -17.90 17.10 11.59
CA GLY A 423 -17.23 15.94 10.98
C GLY A 423 -15.93 16.27 10.25
N ALA A 424 -15.79 17.53 9.80
CA ALA A 424 -14.63 18.02 9.08
C ALA A 424 -13.56 18.58 10.04
N CYS A 425 -13.81 19.71 10.72
CA CYS A 425 -12.82 20.34 11.59
C CYS A 425 -12.70 19.72 12.99
N ARG A 426 -13.76 19.06 13.50
CA ARG A 426 -13.82 18.50 14.86
C ARG A 426 -13.51 19.48 16.00
N VAL A 427 -13.54 20.79 15.71
CA VAL A 427 -13.34 21.86 16.70
C VAL A 427 -14.69 22.35 17.21
N THR A 428 -15.59 22.68 16.29
CA THR A 428 -16.93 23.17 16.63
C THR A 428 -17.83 22.03 17.09
N ALA A 429 -18.53 22.26 18.20
CA ALA A 429 -19.43 21.31 18.84
C ALA A 429 -20.89 21.77 18.68
N TYR A 430 -21.81 20.83 18.50
CA TYR A 430 -23.22 21.14 18.28
C TYR A 430 -24.10 20.25 19.12
N CYS A 431 -25.04 20.80 19.89
CA CYS A 431 -25.98 19.97 20.65
C CYS A 431 -26.86 19.07 19.76
N SER A 432 -26.97 19.36 18.46
CA SER A 432 -27.80 18.59 17.52
C SER A 432 -27.32 18.70 16.08
N LYS A 433 -27.77 17.75 15.24
CA LYS A 433 -27.52 17.78 13.78
C LYS A 433 -28.19 18.99 13.10
N SER A 434 -29.29 19.50 13.67
CA SER A 434 -29.97 20.71 13.15
C SER A 434 -29.16 21.97 13.46
N CYS A 435 -28.53 22.07 14.64
CA CYS A 435 -27.61 23.17 14.96
C CYS A 435 -26.35 23.12 14.10
N GLN A 436 -25.80 21.92 13.86
CA GLN A 436 -24.69 21.76 12.92
C GLN A 436 -25.05 22.23 11.51
N LYS A 437 -26.22 21.84 10.98
CA LYS A 437 -26.67 22.28 9.65
C LYS A 437 -26.87 23.80 9.58
N ARG A 438 -27.47 24.41 10.61
CA ARG A 438 -27.69 25.86 10.68
C ARG A 438 -26.37 26.61 10.73
N ASP A 439 -25.45 26.22 11.61
CA ASP A 439 -24.13 26.84 11.69
C ASP A 439 -23.31 26.66 10.41
N TRP A 440 -23.42 25.48 9.77
CA TRP A 440 -22.83 25.22 8.46
C TRP A 440 -23.28 26.23 7.41
N GLN A 441 -24.59 26.53 7.36
CA GLN A 441 -25.16 27.52 6.46
C GLN A 441 -24.85 28.96 6.87
N ALA A 442 -24.78 29.24 8.18
CA ALA A 442 -24.56 30.58 8.73
C ALA A 442 -23.13 31.11 8.55
N GLY A 443 -22.16 30.25 8.23
CA GLY A 443 -20.80 30.68 7.94
C GLY A 443 -19.74 29.62 8.21
N HIS A 444 -20.06 28.56 8.97
CA HIS A 444 -19.09 27.52 9.26
C HIS A 444 -18.61 26.79 8.00
N ARG A 445 -19.40 26.72 6.92
CA ARG A 445 -18.91 26.19 5.62
C ARG A 445 -17.68 26.93 5.10
N ILE A 446 -17.61 28.24 5.33
CA ILE A 446 -16.51 29.11 4.85
C ILE A 446 -15.33 29.05 5.82
N SER A 447 -15.61 29.01 7.13
CA SER A 447 -14.55 28.97 8.15
C SER A 447 -13.98 27.58 8.40
N CYS A 448 -14.75 26.51 8.16
CA CYS A 448 -14.32 25.14 8.41
C CYS A 448 -13.02 24.78 7.65
N PRO A 449 -12.85 25.07 6.34
CA PRO A 449 -11.58 24.85 5.67
C PRO A 449 -10.42 25.63 6.27
N LYS A 450 -10.66 26.85 6.77
CA LYS A 450 -9.64 27.67 7.45
C LYS A 450 -9.26 27.08 8.81
N ILE A 451 -10.24 26.59 9.57
CA ILE A 451 -10.01 25.89 10.84
C ILE A 451 -9.25 24.58 10.58
N CYS A 452 -9.66 23.81 9.57
CA CYS A 452 -8.95 22.59 9.16
C CYS A 452 -7.53 22.90 8.70
N LYS A 453 -7.31 23.98 7.93
CA LYS A 453 -5.98 24.39 7.45
C LYS A 453 -5.12 24.89 8.60
N LYS A 454 -5.68 25.69 9.52
CA LYS A 454 -4.98 26.14 10.73
C LYS A 454 -4.59 24.97 11.61
N GLN A 455 -5.50 23.99 11.80
CA GLN A 455 -5.16 22.74 12.48
C GLN A 455 -4.10 21.95 11.74
N SER A 456 -4.17 21.83 10.41
CA SER A 456 -3.15 21.11 9.65
C SER A 456 -1.81 21.81 9.69
N ILE A 457 -1.77 23.14 9.65
CA ILE A 457 -0.53 23.94 9.74
C ILE A 457 0.05 23.84 11.16
N LEU A 458 -0.77 24.01 12.20
CA LEU A 458 -0.35 23.77 13.58
C LEU A 458 0.17 22.34 13.80
N ASN A 459 -0.36 21.36 13.05
CA ASN A 459 0.12 19.98 13.06
C ASN A 459 1.29 19.71 12.09
N LEU A 460 1.64 20.64 11.20
CA LEU A 460 2.72 20.52 10.19
C LEU A 460 3.99 21.28 10.59
N GLU A 461 3.84 22.43 11.26
CA GLU A 461 4.96 23.24 11.76
C GLU A 461 5.50 22.73 13.11
N GLN A 462 4.77 21.85 13.79
CA GLN A 462 5.33 21.07 14.89
C GLN A 462 6.12 19.88 14.32
N GLN A 463 7.44 19.92 14.57
CA GLN A 463 8.45 18.86 14.42
C GLN A 463 7.93 17.44 14.79
N PRO A 464 8.62 16.36 14.35
CA PRO A 464 8.03 15.04 14.03
C PRO A 464 6.82 14.67 14.87
N MET A 465 5.62 14.88 14.31
CA MET A 465 4.31 14.42 14.79
C MET A 465 4.26 14.16 16.32
N CYS A 466 4.59 15.17 17.14
CA CYS A 466 4.34 15.06 18.56
C CYS A 466 2.86 14.75 18.73
N LEU A 467 2.53 13.61 19.33
CA LEU A 467 1.16 13.18 19.60
C LEU A 467 0.43 14.39 20.22
N SER A 468 -0.64 14.86 19.55
CA SER A 468 -1.46 15.93 20.14
C SER A 468 -1.96 15.46 21.51
N GLY A 469 -2.32 16.36 22.42
CA GLY A 469 -2.83 15.95 23.74
C GLY A 469 -3.97 14.92 23.65
N LEU A 470 -4.76 14.99 22.57
CA LEU A 470 -5.80 14.02 22.25
C LEU A 470 -5.24 12.64 21.82
N ASP A 471 -4.17 12.63 21.03
CA ASP A 471 -3.54 11.38 20.59
C ASP A 471 -2.79 10.70 21.74
N LYS A 472 -2.16 11.46 22.66
CA LYS A 472 -1.55 10.91 23.90
C LYS A 472 -2.60 10.26 24.79
N PHE A 473 -3.72 10.95 25.02
CA PHE A 473 -4.83 10.39 25.79
C PHE A 473 -5.39 9.12 25.15
N GLN A 474 -5.48 9.11 23.82
CA GLN A 474 -5.96 7.94 23.10
C GLN A 474 -5.01 6.75 23.18
N LEU A 475 -3.72 6.99 23.02
CA LEU A 475 -2.71 5.97 23.19
C LEU A 475 -2.80 5.36 24.59
N LEU A 476 -2.83 6.22 25.62
CA LEU A 476 -3.01 5.80 27.00
C LEU A 476 -4.29 4.99 27.18
N PHE A 477 -5.42 5.45 26.63
CA PHE A 477 -6.70 4.73 26.73
C PHE A 477 -6.64 3.34 26.09
N ARG A 478 -5.99 3.19 24.94
CA ARG A 478 -5.80 1.88 24.33
C ARG A 478 -4.90 0.98 25.18
N VAL A 479 -3.83 1.53 25.74
CA VAL A 479 -2.94 0.78 26.64
C VAL A 479 -3.68 0.34 27.90
N LEU A 480 -4.56 1.18 28.45
CA LEU A 480 -5.41 0.82 29.58
C LEU A 480 -6.40 -0.30 29.23
N ILE A 481 -7.01 -0.27 28.04
CA ILE A 481 -7.85 -1.38 27.57
C ILE A 481 -7.04 -2.67 27.46
N GLN A 482 -5.83 -2.59 26.89
CA GLN A 482 -4.95 -3.75 26.73
C GLN A 482 -4.54 -4.31 28.10
N ALA A 483 -4.05 -3.45 28.99
CA ALA A 483 -3.70 -3.80 30.38
C ALA A 483 -4.87 -4.45 31.11
N LYS A 484 -6.09 -3.97 30.88
CA LYS A 484 -7.29 -4.59 31.45
C LYS A 484 -7.58 -5.97 30.85
N SER A 485 -7.36 -6.15 29.54
CA SER A 485 -7.54 -7.44 28.89
C SER A 485 -6.55 -8.50 29.37
N CYS A 486 -5.32 -8.11 29.73
CA CYS A 486 -4.30 -9.00 30.30
C CYS A 486 -4.14 -8.88 31.83
N CYS A 487 -5.12 -8.31 32.54
CA CYS A 487 -4.99 -8.02 33.98
C CYS A 487 -4.72 -9.27 34.84
N THR A 488 -5.26 -10.43 34.47
CA THR A 488 -5.03 -11.71 35.17
C THR A 488 -3.59 -12.17 35.02
N GLU A 489 -3.03 -12.06 33.82
CA GLU A 489 -1.64 -12.43 33.51
C GLU A 489 -0.67 -11.46 34.21
N ILE A 490 -0.96 -10.15 34.17
CA ILE A 490 -0.18 -9.13 34.88
C ILE A 490 -0.16 -9.42 36.38
N ARG A 491 -1.32 -9.72 36.99
CA ARG A 491 -1.42 -10.07 38.42
C ARG A 491 -0.62 -11.32 38.75
N GLN A 492 -0.72 -12.35 37.91
CA GLN A 492 0.05 -13.57 38.08
C GLN A 492 1.55 -13.29 38.02
N HIS A 493 2.00 -12.47 37.06
CA HIS A 493 3.40 -12.10 36.91
C HIS A 493 3.94 -11.33 38.12
N ILE A 494 3.16 -10.37 38.62
CA ILE A 494 3.45 -9.61 39.85
C ILE A 494 3.65 -10.55 41.04
N HIS A 495 2.74 -11.53 41.20
CA HIS A 495 2.81 -12.49 42.29
C HIS A 495 4.01 -13.44 42.14
N THR A 496 4.26 -13.96 40.93
CA THR A 496 5.37 -14.91 40.69
C THR A 496 6.74 -14.29 40.85
N GLN A 497 6.88 -12.99 40.59
CA GLN A 497 8.13 -12.26 40.77
C GLN A 497 8.30 -11.67 42.19
N GLU A 498 7.38 -11.96 43.10
CA GLU A 498 7.39 -11.42 44.47
C GLU A 498 7.57 -9.89 44.49
N LEU A 499 6.93 -9.20 43.53
CA LEU A 499 6.98 -7.74 43.43
C LEU A 499 6.13 -7.13 44.56
N THR A 500 6.75 -7.05 45.73
CA THR A 500 6.21 -6.50 46.98
C THR A 500 6.32 -4.98 47.05
N SER A 501 6.98 -4.34 46.09
CA SER A 501 7.18 -2.89 46.11
C SER A 501 5.86 -2.13 45.94
N SER A 502 5.78 -1.00 46.64
CA SER A 502 4.66 -0.06 46.58
C SER A 502 4.53 0.65 45.22
N ARG A 503 5.43 0.39 44.26
CA ARG A 503 5.45 1.03 42.94
C ARG A 503 5.84 0.03 41.86
N ILE A 504 4.85 -0.36 41.08
CA ILE A 504 5.00 -1.30 39.96
C ILE A 504 5.04 -0.52 38.65
N VAL A 505 5.93 -0.89 37.75
CA VAL A 505 5.98 -0.34 36.40
C VAL A 505 5.49 -1.41 35.43
N ILE A 506 4.50 -1.08 34.61
CA ILE A 506 4.07 -1.93 33.50
C ILE A 506 4.52 -1.25 32.22
N GLU A 507 5.57 -1.79 31.59
CA GLU A 507 6.08 -1.25 30.33
C GLU A 507 5.42 -1.97 29.16
N PHE A 508 4.79 -1.22 28.26
CA PHE A 508 4.25 -1.72 27.00
C PHE A 508 5.21 -1.41 25.86
N ASP A 509 5.58 -2.45 25.12
CA ASP A 509 6.31 -2.35 23.86
C ASP A 509 5.33 -2.22 22.69
N LEU A 510 5.19 -0.99 22.19
CA LEU A 510 4.31 -0.66 21.07
C LEU A 510 4.98 -0.90 19.71
N THR A 511 6.24 -1.35 19.69
CA THR A 511 6.99 -1.66 18.46
C THR A 511 6.65 -3.04 17.90
N VAL A 512 5.96 -3.87 18.69
CA VAL A 512 5.56 -5.25 18.36
C VAL A 512 4.05 -5.42 18.45
N TYR A 513 3.44 -6.22 17.57
CA TYR A 513 2.02 -6.58 17.66
C TYR A 513 1.83 -8.12 17.75
N PRO A 514 1.00 -8.65 18.66
CA PRO A 514 0.32 -7.92 19.74
C PRO A 514 1.32 -7.26 20.70
N TRP A 515 0.91 -6.19 21.39
CA TRP A 515 1.81 -5.44 22.28
C TRP A 515 2.33 -6.35 23.38
N LYS A 516 3.66 -6.40 23.50
CA LYS A 516 4.29 -7.09 24.62
C LYS A 516 4.29 -6.16 25.81
N TRP A 517 4.13 -6.73 26.99
CA TRP A 517 4.23 -6.00 28.23
C TRP A 517 5.19 -6.73 29.16
N ILE A 518 5.89 -5.96 29.99
CA ILE A 518 6.73 -6.46 31.07
C ILE A 518 6.37 -5.71 32.34
N VAL A 519 6.49 -6.40 33.47
CA VAL A 519 6.31 -5.79 34.77
C VAL A 519 7.67 -5.68 35.43
N LEU A 520 8.02 -4.46 35.85
CA LEU A 520 9.30 -4.15 36.48
C LEU A 520 9.06 -3.58 37.87
N ASN A 521 9.99 -3.84 38.77
CA ASN A 521 10.11 -3.05 39.99
C ASN A 521 10.66 -1.66 39.63
N GLN A 522 10.09 -0.60 40.20
CA GLN A 522 10.55 0.77 39.94
C GLN A 522 12.05 0.94 40.21
N SER A 523 12.58 0.28 41.24
CA SER A 523 14.01 0.32 41.58
C SER A 523 14.93 -0.28 40.50
N SER A 524 14.39 -1.12 39.62
CA SER A 524 15.13 -1.82 38.57
C SER A 524 15.10 -1.09 37.22
N SER A 525 14.20 -0.12 37.03
CA SER A 525 14.12 0.62 35.76
C SER A 525 15.05 1.83 35.78
N ALA A 526 16.27 1.64 35.28
CA ALA A 526 17.25 2.72 35.09
C ALA A 526 16.70 3.88 34.23
N ARG A 527 15.72 3.60 33.34
CA ARG A 527 15.09 4.59 32.45
C ARG A 527 14.14 5.54 33.18
N LEU A 528 13.58 5.10 34.32
CA LEU A 528 12.59 5.88 35.09
C LEU A 528 13.21 6.74 36.19
N GLY A 529 14.48 6.51 36.55
CA GLY A 529 15.18 7.26 37.59
C GLY A 529 15.18 8.78 37.37
N PHE A 530 15.09 9.24 36.11
CA PHE A 530 15.06 10.66 35.75
C PHE A 530 13.65 11.28 35.68
N LEU A 531 12.59 10.50 35.50
CA LEU A 531 11.24 11.03 35.25
C LEU A 531 10.36 11.10 36.51
N LEU A 532 10.71 10.39 37.59
CA LEU A 532 9.79 10.08 38.68
C LEU A 532 9.87 11.00 39.92
N GLY A 533 10.58 12.13 39.85
CA GLY A 533 10.82 13.02 41.01
C GLY A 533 9.56 13.53 41.73
N ASP A 534 8.43 13.68 41.03
CA ASP A 534 7.26 14.43 41.53
C ASP A 534 5.92 13.67 41.54
N PHE A 535 5.90 12.32 41.47
CA PHE A 535 4.62 11.60 41.42
C PHE A 535 3.89 11.52 42.78
N PRO A 536 2.55 11.72 42.82
CA PRO A 536 1.74 11.58 44.02
C PRO A 536 1.94 10.23 44.72
N LYS A 537 1.97 10.23 46.07
CA LYS A 537 2.10 9.01 46.88
C LYS A 537 0.96 8.00 46.67
N GLU A 538 -0.18 8.46 46.16
CA GLU A 538 -1.40 7.68 45.93
C GLU A 538 -1.37 6.87 44.61
N GLN A 539 -0.39 7.11 43.74
CA GLN A 539 -0.22 6.37 42.48
C GLN A 539 0.89 5.33 42.65
N ASP A 540 0.48 4.08 42.81
CA ASP A 540 1.32 2.90 43.07
C ASP A 540 1.63 2.10 41.80
N THR A 541 1.17 2.55 40.62
CA THR A 541 1.51 1.94 39.33
C THR A 541 1.86 3.00 38.29
N VAL A 542 2.90 2.74 37.51
CA VAL A 542 3.31 3.57 36.37
C VAL A 542 3.21 2.73 35.11
N ILE A 543 2.54 3.24 34.08
CA ILE A 543 2.54 2.66 32.75
C ILE A 543 3.66 3.32 31.96
N GLY A 544 4.70 2.57 31.64
CA GLY A 544 5.74 2.97 30.69
C GLY A 544 5.33 2.58 29.28
N LEU A 545 5.52 3.47 28.31
CA LEU A 545 5.26 3.19 26.89
C LEU A 545 6.57 3.31 26.13
N ILE A 546 6.93 2.26 25.41
CA ILE A 546 8.02 2.28 24.44
C ILE A 546 7.39 2.43 23.06
N SER A 547 7.47 3.63 22.49
CA SER A 547 6.92 3.91 21.16
C SER A 547 7.97 3.66 20.08
N PRO A 548 7.59 3.16 18.89
CA PRO A 548 8.43 3.24 17.71
C PRO A 548 8.60 4.73 17.38
N SER A 549 9.78 5.28 17.66
CA SER A 549 10.18 6.59 17.18
C SER A 549 10.86 6.42 15.81
N THR A 550 10.73 7.41 14.94
CA THR A 550 11.43 7.45 13.65
C THR A 550 12.90 7.86 13.79
N ASP A 551 13.29 8.34 14.98
CA ASP A 551 14.66 8.75 15.30
C ASP A 551 15.35 7.66 16.14
N ILE A 552 16.69 7.68 16.17
CA ILE A 552 17.54 6.63 16.76
C ILE A 552 17.29 6.42 18.27
N HIS A 553 16.54 7.31 18.92
CA HIS A 553 16.11 7.18 20.31
C HIS A 553 14.63 6.81 20.39
N SER A 554 14.31 5.69 21.05
CA SER A 554 12.92 5.34 21.35
C SER A 554 12.32 6.34 22.34
N ASP A 555 11.15 6.89 21.99
CA ASP A 555 10.41 7.77 22.88
C ASP A 555 9.81 6.93 24.01
N TYR A 556 10.29 7.17 25.23
CA TYR A 556 9.74 6.58 26.45
C TYR A 556 8.82 7.59 27.15
N THR A 557 7.56 7.23 27.34
CA THR A 557 6.60 8.07 28.08
C THR A 557 6.02 7.30 29.26
N ALA A 558 6.03 7.93 30.44
CA ALA A 558 5.48 7.35 31.67
C ALA A 558 4.16 8.02 32.04
N HIS A 559 3.16 7.21 32.36
CA HIS A 559 1.84 7.66 32.78
C HIS A 559 1.47 7.00 34.10
N PRO A 560 1.28 7.77 35.18
CA PRO A 560 0.91 7.17 36.45
C PRO A 560 -0.58 6.78 36.44
N VAL A 561 -0.89 5.63 37.06
CA VAL A 561 -2.24 5.06 37.09
C VAL A 561 -2.48 4.43 38.46
N CYS A 562 -3.71 4.50 38.97
CA CYS A 562 -4.07 3.81 40.20
C CYS A 562 -4.15 2.29 39.96
N ARG A 563 -3.39 1.49 40.74
CA ARG A 563 -3.37 0.03 40.60
C ARG A 563 -4.73 -0.61 40.78
N ALA A 564 -5.56 -0.11 41.69
CA ALA A 564 -6.89 -0.66 41.92
C ALA A 564 -7.77 -0.57 40.66
N THR A 565 -7.72 0.56 39.95
CA THR A 565 -8.49 0.79 38.72
C THR A 565 -8.02 -0.01 37.52
N LEU A 566 -6.71 -0.27 37.43
CA LEU A 566 -6.15 -1.09 36.36
C LEU A 566 -6.30 -2.59 36.65
N LEU A 567 -6.00 -2.93 37.90
CA LEU A 567 -6.08 -4.19 38.62
C LEU A 567 -7.43 -4.87 38.50
N ASP A 568 -8.48 -4.18 38.91
CA ASP A 568 -9.77 -4.78 39.19
C ASP A 568 -10.60 -4.99 37.90
N PRO A 569 -10.89 -6.26 37.51
CA PRO A 569 -11.69 -6.53 36.33
C PRO A 569 -13.10 -5.91 36.42
N THR A 570 -13.62 -5.73 37.65
CA THR A 570 -14.95 -5.18 37.93
C THR A 570 -14.98 -3.65 37.95
N HIS A 571 -13.83 -2.99 38.07
CA HIS A 571 -13.77 -1.53 38.16
C HIS A 571 -13.83 -0.89 36.76
N HIS A 572 -14.71 0.08 36.58
CA HIS A 572 -14.75 0.91 35.36
C HIS A 572 -13.59 1.91 35.37
N LEU A 573 -12.88 2.05 34.24
CA LEU A 573 -11.81 3.03 34.09
C LEU A 573 -12.39 4.45 34.20
N GLU A 574 -12.31 5.06 35.39
CA GLU A 574 -12.54 6.49 35.58
C GLU A 574 -11.19 7.20 35.48
N TYR A 575 -10.97 7.91 34.37
CA TYR A 575 -9.79 8.75 34.22
C TYR A 575 -10.14 10.18 34.64
N LYS A 576 -9.49 10.71 35.68
CA LYS A 576 -9.59 12.12 36.05
C LYS A 576 -8.36 12.86 35.54
N TRP A 577 -8.54 13.72 34.55
CA TRP A 577 -7.47 14.62 34.08
C TRP A 577 -7.22 15.70 35.15
N LEU A 578 -6.12 15.58 35.89
CA LEU A 578 -5.70 16.57 36.90
C LEU A 578 -4.87 17.69 36.24
N GLY A 579 -5.48 18.42 35.31
CA GLY A 579 -4.89 19.62 34.73
C GLY A 579 -5.22 20.85 35.55
N SER A 580 -4.42 21.16 36.58
CA SER A 580 -4.52 22.45 37.29
C SER A 580 -3.15 23.00 37.67
N GLN A 581 -2.51 23.68 36.73
CA GLN A 581 -1.92 24.99 37.01
C GLN A 581 -2.34 25.92 35.86
N ARG A 582 -3.20 26.89 36.16
CA ARG A 582 -3.38 28.07 35.31
C ARG A 582 -2.18 28.97 35.59
N PRO A 583 -1.46 29.50 34.57
CA PRO A 583 -0.47 30.53 34.83
C PRO A 583 -1.16 31.69 35.55
N THR A 584 -0.56 32.14 36.64
CA THR A 584 -1.03 33.34 37.33
C THR A 584 -0.67 34.55 36.47
N LEU A 585 -1.42 35.64 36.62
CA LEU A 585 -1.12 36.90 35.93
C LEU A 585 0.29 37.45 36.25
N GLN A 586 0.95 36.90 37.27
CA GLN A 586 2.32 37.21 37.66
C GLN A 586 3.37 36.57 36.74
N ASP A 587 3.04 35.45 36.09
CA ASP A 587 3.95 34.72 35.19
C ASP A 587 4.10 35.41 33.82
N PHE A 588 3.21 36.36 33.50
CA PHE A 588 3.29 37.22 32.32
C PHE A 588 3.90 38.61 32.60
N ALA A 589 4.12 38.97 33.87
CA ALA A 589 4.56 40.31 34.26
C ALA A 589 6.10 40.47 34.29
N ASN A 590 6.86 39.37 34.13
CA ASN A 590 8.32 39.37 34.29
C ASN A 590 9.09 39.07 32.98
N SER A 591 8.49 39.28 31.80
CA SER A 591 9.16 39.00 30.51
C SER A 591 9.06 40.12 29.48
N GLU A 592 8.86 41.37 29.89
CA GLU A 592 8.92 42.54 29.00
C GLU A 592 9.80 43.63 29.62
N GLU A 593 11.12 43.42 29.58
CA GLU A 593 12.10 44.51 29.45
C GLU A 593 12.83 44.26 28.12
N ASP A 594 12.42 44.99 27.08
CA ASP A 594 13.30 45.60 26.07
C ASP A 594 12.43 46.40 25.07
N GLU A 595 12.51 47.72 25.19
CA GLU A 595 12.06 48.70 24.20
C GLU A 595 12.94 48.62 22.93
N GLU A 596 12.35 48.63 21.73
CA GLU A 596 12.43 49.81 20.84
C GLU A 596 11.59 49.68 19.56
N ALA A 597 10.97 50.82 19.19
CA ALA A 597 10.48 51.23 17.87
C ALA A 597 9.27 50.50 17.23
N ASN A 598 8.08 51.13 17.25
CA ASN A 598 7.71 52.12 16.24
C ASN A 598 6.31 52.70 16.51
N ASP A 599 6.25 54.02 16.52
CA ASP A 599 5.09 54.85 16.77
C ASP A 599 4.30 55.05 15.46
N LYS A 600 3.03 54.62 15.41
CA LYS A 600 1.97 55.20 14.55
C LYS A 600 0.62 54.51 14.73
N PHE A 601 -0.29 55.25 15.36
CA PHE A 601 -1.76 55.29 15.24
C PHE A 601 -2.48 55.28 16.60
N LYS A 602 -2.55 56.46 17.21
CA LYS A 602 -3.63 56.82 18.14
C LYS A 602 -4.90 57.09 17.32
N THR A 603 -6.04 56.50 17.70
CA THR A 603 -7.22 57.23 18.23
C THR A 603 -8.48 56.36 18.38
N LYS A 604 -9.10 56.50 19.57
CA LYS A 604 -10.51 56.26 20.00
C LYS A 604 -10.91 54.92 20.67
N PRO A 605 -11.87 54.98 21.64
CA PRO A 605 -11.68 54.39 22.97
C PRO A 605 -12.49 53.11 23.22
N TRP A 606 -11.95 52.24 24.08
CA TRP A 606 -12.65 51.09 24.63
C TRP A 606 -13.67 51.53 25.69
N SER A 607 -14.94 51.23 25.45
CA SER A 607 -16.02 51.35 26.42
C SER A 607 -15.99 50.17 27.40
N ALA A 608 -15.75 50.48 28.67
CA ALA A 608 -16.26 49.85 29.87
C ALA A 608 -16.91 48.45 29.74
N CYS A 609 -16.12 47.36 29.82
CA CYS A 609 -16.67 46.04 30.18
C CYS A 609 -15.66 45.07 30.82
N GLU A 610 -14.72 45.54 31.65
CA GLU A 610 -13.82 44.64 32.40
C GLU A 610 -13.84 44.82 33.92
N LYS A 611 -14.52 45.86 34.44
CA LYS A 611 -14.69 46.05 35.89
C LYS A 611 -15.91 45.35 36.49
N CYS A 612 -16.75 44.68 35.69
CA CYS A 612 -17.98 44.03 36.18
C CYS A 612 -17.85 42.51 36.42
N LEU A 613 -16.82 41.85 35.91
CA LEU A 613 -16.65 40.39 36.05
C LEU A 613 -15.87 40.00 37.33
N ALA A 614 -14.96 40.86 37.80
CA ALA A 614 -14.16 40.60 39.00
C ALA A 614 -14.95 40.75 40.33
N ARG A 615 -16.08 41.50 40.34
CA ARG A 615 -16.92 41.67 41.55
C ARG A 615 -18.00 40.59 41.74
N ARG A 616 -18.26 39.73 40.74
CA ARG A 616 -19.35 38.74 40.81
C ARG A 616 -18.93 37.33 41.24
N LEU A 617 -17.63 37.06 41.35
CA LEU A 617 -17.11 35.77 41.79
C LEU A 617 -16.68 35.72 43.27
N PHE A 618 -16.83 36.81 44.04
CA PHE A 618 -16.48 36.88 45.46
C PHE A 618 -17.68 36.83 46.43
N ARG A 619 -18.89 36.48 45.97
CA ARG A 619 -20.13 36.48 46.79
C ARG A 619 -20.96 35.19 46.75
N MET A 620 -20.36 34.02 46.54
CA MET A 620 -21.05 32.73 46.72
C MET A 620 -20.20 31.69 47.46
N ASN A 621 -19.57 32.11 48.55
CA ASN A 621 -19.02 31.18 49.54
C ASN A 621 -19.22 31.76 50.95
N ALA A 622 -20.47 31.74 51.42
CA ALA A 622 -20.81 31.85 52.83
C ALA A 622 -22.20 31.25 53.06
N SER A 623 -22.33 30.48 54.15
CA SER A 623 -23.53 29.81 54.70
C SER A 623 -23.90 28.43 54.12
N PHE A 624 -23.50 27.34 54.78
CA PHE A 624 -24.30 26.65 55.81
C PHE A 624 -23.52 25.47 56.43
N THR A 625 -23.71 25.30 57.73
CA THR A 625 -23.08 24.36 58.67
C THR A 625 -23.66 22.93 58.61
N PRO A 626 -23.03 21.94 59.29
CA PRO A 626 -23.25 20.51 59.08
C PRO A 626 -24.30 19.93 60.04
N GLN A 627 -25.14 19.01 59.57
CA GLN A 627 -25.67 17.83 60.28
C GLN A 627 -26.93 17.29 59.57
N ALA A 628 -26.83 16.07 59.02
CA ALA A 628 -27.95 15.13 58.97
C ALA A 628 -27.39 13.71 58.84
N ARG A 629 -27.40 12.98 59.96
CA ARG A 629 -27.28 11.51 59.97
C ARG A 629 -28.60 10.94 59.48
N LEU A 630 -28.56 10.11 58.43
CA LEU A 630 -29.62 9.14 58.16
C LEU A 630 -28.98 7.75 58.01
N ARG A 631 -29.12 6.92 59.04
CA ARG A 631 -29.07 5.46 58.93
C ARG A 631 -30.43 5.03 58.40
N ILE A 632 -30.49 4.20 57.35
CA ILE A 632 -31.47 3.10 57.18
C ILE A 632 -31.00 2.15 56.05
N ILE A 633 -30.68 0.93 56.48
CA ILE A 633 -31.02 -0.40 55.96
C ILE A 633 -30.60 -0.81 54.53
N ARG A 634 -29.76 -1.86 54.49
CA ARG A 634 -29.55 -2.81 53.39
C ARG A 634 -30.89 -3.25 52.78
N ALA A 635 -31.11 -2.95 51.51
CA ALA A 635 -32.00 -3.73 50.66
C ALA A 635 -31.40 -3.80 49.24
N SER A 636 -31.22 -5.03 48.79
CA SER A 636 -30.80 -5.48 47.48
C SER A 636 -31.60 -4.78 46.36
N GLY A 637 -30.91 -4.23 45.36
CA GLY A 637 -31.58 -3.61 44.21
C GLY A 637 -30.59 -3.17 43.13
N TYR A 638 -30.02 -4.13 42.42
CA TYR A 638 -29.34 -3.85 41.15
C TYR A 638 -30.39 -3.48 40.10
N VAL A 639 -30.27 -2.30 39.49
CA VAL A 639 -30.95 -1.99 38.23
C VAL A 639 -30.06 -2.51 37.10
N LEU A 640 -30.39 -3.70 36.61
CA LEU A 640 -29.88 -4.25 35.36
C LEU A 640 -30.54 -3.53 34.17
N LEU A 641 -29.74 -2.91 33.31
CA LEU A 641 -30.12 -2.60 31.93
C LEU A 641 -29.27 -3.49 31.01
N GLY A 642 -29.66 -4.77 30.94
CA GLY A 642 -29.17 -5.71 29.93
C GLY A 642 -30.02 -5.60 28.67
N TYR A 643 -29.38 -5.36 27.52
CA TYR A 643 -30.07 -5.36 26.23
C TYR A 643 -29.89 -6.73 25.56
N TYR A 644 -30.99 -7.47 25.44
CA TYR A 644 -31.07 -8.72 24.67
C TYR A 644 -31.10 -8.44 23.17
N SER A 645 -30.13 -8.98 22.43
CA SER A 645 -30.17 -9.07 20.98
C SER A 645 -30.79 -10.42 20.60
N HIS A 646 -32.09 -10.45 20.29
CA HIS A 646 -32.73 -11.58 19.64
C HIS A 646 -32.19 -11.72 18.20
N ARG A 647 -31.52 -12.85 17.90
CA ARG A 647 -31.53 -13.43 16.55
C ARG A 647 -32.29 -14.74 16.61
N PHE A 648 -33.38 -14.81 15.85
CA PHE A 648 -34.09 -16.04 15.52
C PHE A 648 -33.16 -16.97 14.73
N ASN A 649 -33.04 -18.22 15.17
CA ASN A 649 -32.84 -19.36 14.29
C ASN A 649 -33.66 -20.52 14.85
N VAL A 650 -34.67 -20.92 14.09
CA VAL A 650 -35.46 -22.12 14.28
C VAL A 650 -34.63 -23.29 13.74
N ILE A 651 -34.18 -24.20 14.61
CA ILE A 651 -33.82 -25.56 14.20
C ILE A 651 -34.53 -26.52 15.16
N ALA A 652 -35.38 -27.35 14.58
CA ALA A 652 -36.07 -28.43 15.24
C ALA A 652 -35.07 -29.49 15.72
N SER A 653 -35.32 -29.96 16.93
CA SER A 653 -34.63 -31.05 17.63
C SER A 653 -34.85 -32.41 16.97
N SER A 654 -33.81 -33.25 16.94
CA SER A 654 -34.00 -34.68 17.20
C SER A 654 -32.84 -35.24 18.01
N THR A 655 -33.21 -35.84 19.14
CA THR A 655 -32.45 -36.50 20.18
C THR A 655 -31.98 -37.91 19.80
N ARG A 656 -30.79 -38.31 20.29
CA ARG A 656 -30.29 -39.65 20.68
C ARG A 656 -28.76 -39.50 20.81
N GLY A 657 -28.02 -39.90 21.85
CA GLY A 657 -28.27 -40.80 22.97
C GLY A 657 -27.05 -41.72 23.11
N PHE A 658 -26.37 -41.66 24.27
CA PHE A 658 -25.47 -42.64 24.90
C PHE A 658 -24.01 -42.89 24.43
N LEU A 659 -23.11 -42.70 25.42
CA LEU A 659 -22.11 -43.62 26.00
C LEU A 659 -20.60 -43.37 25.83
N HIS A 660 -19.96 -43.34 27.01
CA HIS A 660 -18.55 -43.47 27.31
C HIS A 660 -17.94 -44.78 26.77
N ALA A 661 -16.70 -44.72 26.28
CA ALA A 661 -15.68 -45.75 26.51
C ALA A 661 -14.27 -45.19 26.25
N THR A 662 -13.34 -45.69 27.05
CA THR A 662 -11.93 -45.36 27.22
C THR A 662 -11.00 -46.11 26.26
N GLU A 663 -9.81 -45.52 26.08
CA GLU A 663 -8.49 -46.16 25.88
C GLU A 663 -8.17 -47.05 24.65
N THR A 664 -7.13 -46.62 23.91
CA THR A 664 -5.85 -47.31 23.59
C THR A 664 -5.40 -47.14 22.14
N GLY A 665 -4.09 -46.92 21.98
CA GLY A 665 -3.44 -46.56 20.73
C GLY A 665 -3.12 -47.73 19.79
N GLY A 666 -2.82 -47.37 18.54
CA GLY A 666 -2.29 -48.25 17.49
C GLY A 666 -2.19 -47.51 16.16
N PRO A 667 -1.22 -47.84 15.28
CA PRO A 667 -0.63 -46.89 14.33
C PRO A 667 -1.41 -46.70 13.02
N PHE A 668 -1.27 -45.51 12.44
CA PHE A 668 -1.88 -45.08 11.19
C PHE A 668 -1.30 -45.81 9.96
N HIS A 669 -2.16 -46.56 9.26
CA HIS A 669 -2.00 -46.86 7.83
C HIS A 669 -2.83 -45.86 7.02
N SER A 670 -2.17 -45.17 6.08
CA SER A 670 -2.77 -44.25 5.14
C SER A 670 -3.50 -45.00 4.02
N GLN A 671 -4.83 -44.90 3.98
CA GLN A 671 -5.61 -45.15 2.77
C GLN A 671 -6.23 -43.84 2.29
N GLY A 672 -5.86 -43.44 1.08
CA GLY A 672 -6.45 -42.32 0.36
C GLY A 672 -7.92 -42.59 0.06
N LYS A 673 -8.77 -41.62 0.35
CA LYS A 673 -10.13 -41.56 -0.15
C LYS A 673 -10.24 -40.39 -1.12
N ASP A 674 -10.50 -40.73 -2.37
CA ASP A 674 -10.95 -39.82 -3.40
C ASP A 674 -12.26 -39.16 -2.98
N PHE A 675 -12.27 -37.82 -2.97
CA PHE A 675 -13.49 -37.02 -2.85
C PHE A 675 -13.90 -36.54 -4.25
N THR A 676 -14.94 -37.16 -4.81
CA THR A 676 -15.72 -36.60 -5.91
C THR A 676 -16.62 -35.50 -5.35
N PHE A 677 -16.46 -34.28 -5.84
CA PHE A 677 -17.36 -33.16 -5.53
C PHE A 677 -18.50 -33.14 -6.53
N ASP A 678 -19.69 -33.49 -6.04
CA ASP A 678 -20.94 -33.37 -6.76
C ASP A 678 -21.36 -31.90 -6.92
N SER A 679 -21.80 -31.62 -8.15
CA SER A 679 -22.44 -30.43 -8.70
C SER A 679 -23.28 -29.56 -7.74
N LEU A 680 -22.82 -28.32 -7.53
CA LEU A 680 -23.61 -27.22 -6.98
C LEU A 680 -24.66 -26.73 -7.99
N LYS A 681 -25.92 -27.14 -7.78
CA LYS A 681 -27.10 -26.54 -8.43
C LYS A 681 -27.26 -25.08 -8.00
N ARG A 682 -27.13 -24.16 -8.95
CA ARG A 682 -27.44 -22.72 -8.80
C ARG A 682 -28.93 -22.54 -8.46
N LYS A 683 -29.22 -21.81 -7.38
CA LYS A 683 -30.55 -21.24 -7.12
C LYS A 683 -30.73 -19.96 -7.96
N PRO A 684 -31.92 -19.72 -8.55
CA PRO A 684 -32.21 -18.46 -9.23
C PRO A 684 -32.49 -17.35 -8.22
N SER A 685 -32.02 -16.14 -8.53
CA SER A 685 -32.27 -14.90 -7.78
C SER A 685 -33.73 -14.44 -7.95
N PRO A 686 -34.33 -13.79 -6.93
CA PRO A 686 -35.66 -13.22 -7.05
C PRO A 686 -35.59 -11.86 -7.74
N THR A 687 -36.30 -11.74 -8.85
CA THR A 687 -36.69 -10.48 -9.46
C THR A 687 -37.65 -9.74 -8.52
N SER A 688 -37.24 -8.59 -8.00
CA SER A 688 -38.14 -7.62 -7.38
C SER A 688 -38.14 -6.35 -8.21
N GLY A 689 -39.25 -6.13 -8.92
CA GLY A 689 -39.58 -4.87 -9.54
C GLY A 689 -40.02 -3.87 -8.47
N ILE A 690 -39.40 -2.69 -8.48
CA ILE A 690 -39.95 -1.49 -7.85
C ILE A 690 -39.75 -0.36 -8.85
N GLY A 691 -40.85 0.01 -9.51
CA GLY A 691 -40.95 1.22 -10.30
C GLY A 691 -40.83 2.45 -9.40
N LYS A 692 -39.99 3.39 -9.80
CA LYS A 692 -40.06 4.78 -9.36
C LYS A 692 -40.01 5.68 -10.57
N GLU A 693 -41.15 6.31 -10.85
CA GLU A 693 -41.26 7.46 -11.72
C GLU A 693 -40.32 8.57 -11.26
N PHE A 694 -39.56 9.13 -12.21
CA PHE A 694 -39.09 10.51 -12.12
C PHE A 694 -39.28 11.17 -13.49
N ARG A 695 -40.28 12.07 -13.57
CA ARG A 695 -40.40 13.06 -14.63
C ARG A 695 -39.34 14.15 -14.40
N GLY A 696 -38.66 14.59 -15.46
CA GLY A 696 -37.85 15.82 -15.39
C GLY A 696 -36.85 16.03 -16.52
N ARG A 697 -37.39 16.31 -17.72
CA ARG A 697 -36.76 16.88 -18.94
C ARG A 697 -35.37 17.55 -18.77
N ARG A 698 -34.45 17.21 -19.68
CA ARG A 698 -33.70 18.18 -20.52
C ARG A 698 -33.30 17.54 -21.86
N VAL A 699 -33.28 18.41 -22.86
CA VAL A 699 -33.26 18.22 -24.31
C VAL A 699 -32.02 17.47 -24.81
N LEU A 700 -32.23 16.55 -25.76
CA LEU A 700 -31.22 15.84 -26.55
C LEU A 700 -30.91 16.64 -27.83
N GLU A 701 -29.62 16.79 -28.15
CA GLU A 701 -29.14 16.88 -29.54
C GLU A 701 -28.89 15.45 -30.08
N PRO A 702 -29.10 15.19 -31.38
CA PRO A 702 -29.05 13.83 -31.92
C PRO A 702 -27.62 13.41 -32.28
N PRO A 703 -27.24 12.13 -32.10
CA PRO A 703 -26.02 11.59 -32.70
C PRO A 703 -26.27 11.11 -34.14
N ALA A 704 -25.21 11.25 -34.94
CA ALA A 704 -25.12 10.90 -36.35
C ALA A 704 -25.49 9.43 -36.65
N GLN A 705 -26.15 9.25 -37.80
CA GLN A 705 -26.46 7.96 -38.41
C GLN A 705 -25.18 7.24 -38.86
N ILE A 706 -25.03 5.98 -38.46
CA ILE A 706 -24.08 5.03 -39.04
C ILE A 706 -24.88 4.15 -40.00
N GLN A 707 -24.63 4.29 -41.30
CA GLN A 707 -25.13 3.38 -42.34
C GLN A 707 -24.36 2.06 -42.27
N VAL A 708 -25.10 0.96 -42.08
CA VAL A 708 -24.61 -0.41 -42.27
C VAL A 708 -24.94 -0.80 -43.72
N ILE A 709 -23.90 -0.97 -44.54
CA ILE A 709 -24.03 -1.51 -45.89
C ILE A 709 -24.10 -3.04 -45.76
N ILE A 710 -25.26 -3.60 -46.11
CA ILE A 710 -25.48 -5.04 -46.27
C ILE A 710 -25.23 -5.38 -47.74
N ALA A 711 -24.20 -6.17 -48.04
CA ALA A 711 -23.98 -6.73 -49.36
C ALA A 711 -24.73 -8.08 -49.50
N PRO A 712 -25.46 -8.32 -50.61
CA PRO A 712 -26.20 -9.56 -50.80
C PRO A 712 -25.34 -10.67 -51.40
N LYS A 713 -25.61 -11.89 -50.95
CA LYS A 713 -25.18 -13.15 -51.58
C LYS A 713 -25.84 -13.29 -52.95
N SER A 714 -25.07 -13.67 -53.97
CA SER A 714 -25.59 -14.28 -55.20
C SER A 714 -24.88 -15.60 -55.47
N SER A 715 -25.70 -16.58 -55.84
CA SER A 715 -25.39 -17.98 -56.10
C SER A 715 -25.20 -18.26 -57.60
N ASN A 716 -24.28 -19.19 -57.86
CA ASN A 716 -24.32 -20.32 -58.82
C ASN A 716 -24.10 -20.15 -60.34
N HIS A 717 -23.33 -21.14 -60.83
CA HIS A 717 -23.19 -21.76 -62.16
C HIS A 717 -22.36 -20.99 -63.23
N ALA A 718 -21.50 -21.61 -64.04
CA ALA A 718 -21.08 -23.00 -64.27
C ALA A 718 -19.73 -23.02 -65.03
N ASP A 719 -19.09 -24.20 -65.06
CA ASP A 719 -18.15 -24.79 -66.05
C ASP A 719 -17.03 -23.93 -66.67
N ASP A 720 -15.77 -24.34 -66.45
CA ASP A 720 -15.01 -24.97 -67.54
C ASP A 720 -13.76 -25.74 -67.06
N SER A 721 -13.49 -26.81 -67.78
CA SER A 721 -12.52 -27.88 -67.56
C SER A 721 -11.08 -27.58 -68.03
N HIS A 722 -10.05 -28.13 -67.34
CA HIS A 722 -9.02 -29.07 -67.85
C HIS A 722 -7.63 -29.02 -67.18
N LEU A 723 -7.01 -30.23 -67.09
CA LEU A 723 -5.60 -30.63 -66.87
C LEU A 723 -5.12 -30.76 -65.40
N ARG A 724 -5.01 -31.99 -64.83
CA ARG A 724 -3.88 -32.98 -64.88
C ARG A 724 -2.60 -32.44 -64.18
N ASP A 725 -1.90 -33.09 -63.24
CA ASP A 725 -1.73 -34.50 -62.82
C ASP A 725 -1.14 -34.59 -61.37
N HIS A 726 -1.37 -35.74 -60.70
CA HIS A 726 -0.54 -36.52 -59.73
C HIS A 726 0.43 -35.83 -58.73
N ASP A 727 0.63 -36.22 -57.46
CA ASP A 727 0.39 -37.46 -56.68
C ASP A 727 0.55 -37.16 -55.15
N PRO A 728 0.15 -38.08 -54.23
CA PRO A 728 -0.20 -37.78 -52.83
C PRO A 728 0.86 -38.18 -51.79
N SER A 729 0.81 -37.58 -50.59
CA SER A 729 1.19 -38.32 -49.37
C SER A 729 0.57 -37.75 -48.08
N PHE A 730 -0.15 -38.67 -47.43
CA PHE A 730 -0.37 -38.85 -45.99
C PHE A 730 -1.22 -37.86 -45.17
N GLN A 731 -2.45 -38.34 -44.96
CA GLN A 731 -3.42 -37.99 -43.92
C GLN A 731 -2.90 -38.23 -42.51
N GLY A 732 -3.34 -37.36 -41.59
CA GLY A 732 -3.18 -37.53 -40.15
C GLY A 732 -3.97 -36.50 -39.35
N ALA A 733 -5.24 -36.26 -39.71
CA ALA A 733 -6.15 -35.45 -38.91
C ALA A 733 -6.79 -36.32 -37.81
N ARG A 734 -6.56 -35.96 -36.55
CA ARG A 734 -7.46 -36.31 -35.43
C ARG A 734 -8.11 -35.02 -34.93
N GLU A 735 -9.36 -34.83 -35.33
CA GLU A 735 -10.31 -34.01 -34.61
C GLU A 735 -10.62 -34.69 -33.26
N LEU A 736 -10.51 -33.93 -32.18
CA LEU A 736 -11.23 -34.18 -30.94
C LEU A 736 -11.75 -32.83 -30.47
N GLN A 737 -13.05 -32.62 -30.72
CA GLN A 737 -13.88 -31.62 -30.07
C GLN A 737 -13.88 -31.88 -28.56
N TRP A 738 -13.57 -30.86 -27.74
CA TRP A 738 -14.19 -30.53 -26.44
C TRP A 738 -13.91 -29.07 -26.11
#